data_AF-A0A7G9FI39-F1
#
_entry.id   AF-A0A7G9FI39-F1
#
_cell.length_a   1.000
_cell.length_b   1.000
_cell.length_c   1.000
_cell.angle_alpha   90.00
_cell.angle_beta   90.00
_cell.angle_gamma   90.00
#
_symmetry.space_group_name_H-M   'P 1'
#
loop_
_entity.id
_entity.type
_entity.pdbx_description
1 polymer ?
#
loop_
_entity_poly.entity_id
_entity_poly.type
_entity_poly.pdbx_seq_one_letter_code
_entity_poly.pdbx_strand_id
1 'polypeptide(L)'
;MDFFVRFSKKMTNTFTLKEISNKTIHGKYVEIPSIQRGLVWTPKQVEFLWDSILRDFPIGGFVLSENTKGSYDLMDGQQRFNSIQIGFAQPDKNSKAILWLDLKPGDTARGITRKYYVKATTISHPWGYKNNDECSVLSAKERRTALTLYYDTDSKNIYKDDIKIIDTYPYESKDGFPIPLAFFLNNDARNSGDFLQTITKSVESLPEKWQTRFWNEKNKKLLDNKKEKLYELFSRIKSTYRVPFSILPRESIEREADTEMNSEVQSDLEILFNRLNTGGTKITQSDLSYSAIKAYWSEINSKNEELAKEFMPAPKLVMLLFRLYLTLEKPYCEKFEPQLSIKKIRSLALDQEKKSKITDFFLDDDKAKKILDSVRYALTDIPKFVQMRILSEKQECFLLLFFLAAKGFDLNKINAKGLILLFFWFCPDINYTCNTLLKNLSECCNETDILNEIRNSICFLIENEKIVIIYSPQDIKDGLLNEKGVLKSDFKREAVFPFLRRVLSMKTCLLYAQRSYIDILFPKFNPADTIAWEDHNRPWDYDHIMPKDWSYNHSKSVLKTRVDFWRDTIANLAAIPFEINRAKSNYDNYDYYSLHTKELFFDEGYRELNTSITSNEQMVTKFENLVFQRFMKIYSECYKAFSDLITYKEPERIGILKNIISKVGNNSKIYFINSPYETEVIKRIDYLHTWLSVGIELSKNCMLSFTWYKNLTSNKYEFGLRKHINSGEIDRNCYNNNKELFDELAKDFNFSIENKGWWYLLKSIKPEEAAEKILEVYTRIKDKIK
;
A
#
# COMPACT_ATOMS: atom_id res chain seq x y z
N MET A 1 -11.06 54.53 -47.04
CA MET A 1 -12.14 54.00 -46.18
C MET A 1 -12.43 52.54 -46.58
N ASP A 2 -11.37 51.73 -46.66
CA ASP A 2 -11.39 50.34 -47.20
C ASP A 2 -10.57 49.36 -46.34
N PHE A 3 -10.33 49.71 -45.07
CA PHE A 3 -9.54 48.89 -44.14
C PHE A 3 -10.38 48.11 -43.13
N PHE A 4 -11.73 48.20 -43.21
CA PHE A 4 -12.64 47.67 -42.18
C PHE A 4 -13.51 46.47 -42.61
N VAL A 5 -13.30 45.89 -43.81
CA VAL A 5 -14.19 44.82 -44.35
C VAL A 5 -13.50 43.45 -44.55
N ARG A 6 -12.28 43.24 -44.02
CA ARG A 6 -11.57 41.93 -44.09
C ARG A 6 -11.42 41.18 -42.75
N PHE A 7 -12.44 41.22 -41.89
CA PHE A 7 -12.54 40.31 -40.73
C PHE A 7 -13.86 39.51 -40.72
N SER A 8 -14.33 39.07 -41.91
CA SER A 8 -15.39 38.06 -41.99
C SER A 8 -14.79 36.65 -41.91
N LYS A 9 -15.33 35.84 -40.97
CA LYS A 9 -15.00 34.43 -40.66
C LYS A 9 -13.61 34.15 -40.04
N LYS A 10 -13.36 34.61 -38.81
CA LYS A 10 -12.66 33.75 -37.84
C LYS A 10 -13.67 32.72 -37.36
N MET A 11 -13.52 31.44 -37.73
CA MET A 11 -14.22 30.36 -37.02
C MET A 11 -13.89 30.49 -35.53
N THR A 12 -14.89 30.66 -34.68
CA THR A 12 -14.68 30.65 -33.23
C THR A 12 -14.32 29.23 -32.83
N ASN A 13 -13.04 28.99 -32.51
CA ASN A 13 -12.52 27.72 -32.02
C ASN A 13 -13.25 27.31 -30.73
N THR A 14 -14.38 26.64 -30.92
CA THR A 14 -15.27 26.18 -29.85
C THR A 14 -15.81 24.79 -30.16
N PHE A 15 -16.05 24.02 -29.10
CA PHE A 15 -16.76 22.75 -29.13
C PHE A 15 -18.21 22.94 -28.69
N THR A 16 -19.12 22.21 -29.34
CA THR A 16 -20.39 21.80 -28.72
C THR A 16 -20.16 20.64 -27.76
N LEU A 17 -21.08 20.42 -26.81
CA LEU A 17 -21.01 19.24 -25.93
C LEU A 17 -21.15 17.92 -26.69
N LYS A 18 -21.94 17.90 -27.78
CA LYS A 18 -22.12 16.70 -28.62
C LYS A 18 -20.85 16.34 -29.38
N GLU A 19 -20.12 17.33 -29.88
CA GLU A 19 -18.81 17.15 -30.50
C GLU A 19 -17.79 16.56 -29.52
N ILE A 20 -17.76 17.06 -28.26
CA ILE A 20 -16.93 16.48 -27.19
C ILE A 20 -17.31 15.02 -26.93
N SER A 21 -18.61 14.74 -26.78
CA SER A 21 -19.11 13.38 -26.58
C SER A 21 -18.65 12.43 -27.70
N ASN A 22 -18.76 12.86 -28.95
CA ASN A 22 -18.40 12.07 -30.12
C ASN A 22 -16.89 12.02 -30.38
N LYS A 23 -16.08 12.78 -29.61
CA LYS A 23 -14.64 12.98 -29.85
C LYS A 23 -14.35 13.53 -31.24
N THR A 24 -15.13 14.48 -31.72
CA THR A 24 -14.97 15.03 -33.06
C THR A 24 -15.08 16.54 -33.07
N ILE A 25 -14.31 17.22 -33.90
CA ILE A 25 -14.48 18.64 -34.21
C ILE A 25 -14.38 18.87 -35.71
N HIS A 26 -15.38 19.54 -36.29
CA HIS A 26 -15.45 19.78 -37.74
C HIS A 26 -15.24 18.49 -38.59
N GLY A 27 -15.72 17.34 -38.09
CA GLY A 27 -15.56 16.04 -38.74
C GLY A 27 -14.20 15.35 -38.51
N LYS A 28 -13.25 16.00 -37.83
CA LYS A 28 -11.95 15.41 -37.45
C LYS A 28 -12.02 14.81 -36.06
N TYR A 29 -11.43 13.63 -35.86
CA TYR A 29 -11.39 12.97 -34.57
C TYR A 29 -10.45 13.70 -33.59
N VAL A 30 -10.78 13.65 -32.30
CA VAL A 30 -9.96 14.16 -31.20
C VAL A 30 -9.45 12.96 -30.41
N GLU A 31 -8.17 12.67 -30.54
CA GLU A 31 -7.48 11.64 -29.80
C GLU A 31 -7.08 12.17 -28.43
N ILE A 32 -7.17 11.31 -27.42
CA ILE A 32 -6.56 11.56 -26.12
C ILE A 32 -5.17 10.95 -26.22
N PRO A 33 -4.10 11.75 -26.26
CA PRO A 33 -2.75 11.26 -26.44
C PRO A 33 -2.40 10.21 -25.40
N SER A 34 -1.62 9.23 -25.82
CA SER A 34 -1.12 8.20 -24.94
C SER A 34 -0.29 8.79 -23.78
N ILE A 35 0.34 9.97 -23.96
CA ILE A 35 1.05 10.72 -22.89
C ILE A 35 0.13 11.28 -21.79
N GLN A 36 -1.20 11.24 -21.92
CA GLN A 36 -2.08 11.71 -20.85
C GLN A 36 -2.31 10.64 -19.79
N ARG A 37 -2.49 11.03 -18.53
CA ARG A 37 -2.76 10.09 -17.42
C ARG A 37 -4.16 9.46 -17.54
N GLY A 38 -4.45 8.47 -16.71
CA GLY A 38 -5.80 7.88 -16.60
C GLY A 38 -6.86 8.84 -16.06
N LEU A 39 -8.11 8.39 -16.03
CA LEU A 39 -9.21 9.08 -15.35
C LEU A 39 -8.95 9.17 -13.84
N VAL A 40 -9.02 10.37 -13.26
CA VAL A 40 -8.75 10.61 -11.82
C VAL A 40 -9.75 11.57 -11.18
N TRP A 41 -10.80 11.97 -11.90
CA TRP A 41 -11.81 12.87 -11.35
C TRP A 41 -12.78 12.13 -10.43
N THR A 42 -13.00 12.69 -9.24
CA THR A 42 -13.95 12.15 -8.27
C THR A 42 -15.39 12.50 -8.67
N PRO A 43 -16.39 11.75 -8.17
CA PRO A 43 -17.81 12.05 -8.38
C PRO A 43 -18.19 13.50 -8.10
N LYS A 44 -17.58 14.10 -7.05
CA LYS A 44 -17.73 15.52 -6.72
C LYS A 44 -17.40 16.44 -7.89
N GLN A 45 -16.25 16.22 -8.54
CA GLN A 45 -15.79 17.04 -9.66
C GLN A 45 -16.69 16.87 -10.88
N VAL A 46 -17.16 15.65 -11.14
CA VAL A 46 -18.09 15.34 -12.23
C VAL A 46 -19.46 16.01 -12.01
N GLU A 47 -20.05 15.87 -10.81
CA GLU A 47 -21.34 16.49 -10.47
C GLU A 47 -21.26 18.03 -10.56
N PHE A 48 -20.18 18.65 -10.09
CA PHE A 48 -20.00 20.10 -10.17
C PHE A 48 -19.76 20.64 -11.59
N LEU A 49 -19.04 19.88 -12.43
CA LEU A 49 -18.89 20.23 -13.83
C LEU A 49 -20.26 20.33 -14.51
N TRP A 50 -21.10 19.31 -14.32
CA TRP A 50 -22.42 19.28 -14.95
C TRP A 50 -23.38 20.30 -14.35
N ASP A 51 -23.38 20.54 -13.04
CA ASP A 51 -24.14 21.64 -12.45
C ASP A 51 -23.73 23.00 -13.04
N SER A 52 -22.43 23.21 -13.30
CA SER A 52 -21.90 24.43 -13.93
C SER A 52 -22.35 24.56 -15.39
N ILE A 53 -22.26 23.49 -16.19
CA ILE A 53 -22.75 23.46 -17.57
C ILE A 53 -24.25 23.77 -17.64
N LEU A 54 -25.07 23.14 -16.79
CA LEU A 54 -26.52 23.35 -16.78
C LEU A 54 -26.92 24.78 -16.33
N ARG A 55 -26.03 25.51 -15.66
CA ARG A 55 -26.19 26.92 -15.30
C ARG A 55 -25.70 27.90 -16.36
N ASP A 56 -25.20 27.41 -17.50
CA ASP A 56 -24.50 28.20 -18.50
C ASP A 56 -23.21 28.88 -17.97
N PHE A 57 -22.59 28.33 -16.91
CA PHE A 57 -21.30 28.82 -16.46
C PHE A 57 -20.20 28.38 -17.43
N PRO A 58 -19.28 29.27 -17.83
CA PRO A 58 -18.17 28.87 -18.69
C PRO A 58 -17.25 27.91 -17.94
N ILE A 59 -16.84 26.84 -18.63
CA ILE A 59 -15.83 25.91 -18.12
C ILE A 59 -14.48 26.22 -18.78
N GLY A 60 -13.40 25.79 -18.14
CA GLY A 60 -12.06 25.90 -18.71
C GLY A 60 -11.97 25.22 -20.08
N GLY A 61 -11.38 25.94 -21.04
CA GLY A 61 -11.24 25.46 -22.42
C GLY A 61 -10.33 24.26 -22.59
N PHE A 62 -10.19 23.80 -23.83
CA PHE A 62 -9.28 22.73 -24.22
C PHE A 62 -8.06 23.27 -24.96
N VAL A 63 -6.94 22.58 -24.84
CA VAL A 63 -5.79 22.81 -25.72
C VAL A 63 -5.70 21.60 -26.64
N LEU A 64 -5.65 21.83 -27.95
CA LEU A 64 -5.50 20.80 -28.98
C LEU A 64 -4.16 20.99 -29.69
N SER A 65 -3.60 19.93 -30.23
CA SER A 65 -2.51 19.99 -31.20
C SER A 65 -2.91 19.24 -32.47
N GLU A 66 -2.50 19.70 -33.65
CA GLU A 66 -2.71 18.96 -34.89
C GLU A 66 -1.74 17.80 -34.98
N ASN A 67 -2.26 16.60 -35.23
CA ASN A 67 -1.42 15.42 -35.37
C ASN A 67 -1.08 15.13 -36.84
N THR A 68 -0.17 14.18 -37.06
CA THR A 68 0.34 13.78 -38.39
C THR A 68 -0.72 13.18 -39.30
N LYS A 69 -1.87 12.75 -38.75
CA LYS A 69 -2.98 12.10 -39.47
C LYS A 69 -4.08 13.09 -39.85
N GLY A 70 -3.91 14.38 -39.55
CA GLY A 70 -4.91 15.41 -39.81
C GLY A 70 -6.06 15.46 -38.80
N SER A 71 -5.98 14.70 -37.71
CA SER A 71 -6.84 14.78 -36.51
C SER A 71 -6.22 15.69 -35.44
N TYR A 72 -6.88 15.81 -34.28
CA TYR A 72 -6.40 16.60 -33.15
C TYR A 72 -6.06 15.73 -31.96
N ASP A 73 -5.02 16.11 -31.24
CA ASP A 73 -4.61 15.52 -29.99
C ASP A 73 -5.01 16.45 -28.83
N LEU A 74 -5.79 15.97 -27.87
CA LEU A 74 -6.18 16.73 -26.68
C LEU A 74 -4.99 16.89 -25.74
N MET A 75 -4.47 18.10 -25.57
CA MET A 75 -3.30 18.40 -24.72
C MET A 75 -3.67 18.77 -23.28
N ASP A 76 -4.79 19.49 -23.08
CA ASP A 76 -5.35 19.81 -21.75
C ASP A 76 -6.87 19.62 -21.72
N GLY A 77 -7.40 19.31 -20.52
CA GLY A 77 -8.83 19.22 -20.24
C GLY A 77 -9.42 17.82 -20.36
N GLN A 78 -8.58 16.79 -20.46
CA GLN A 78 -8.96 15.37 -20.53
C GLN A 78 -10.07 14.96 -19.55
N GLN A 79 -9.96 15.38 -18.29
CA GLN A 79 -10.91 14.98 -17.26
C GLN A 79 -12.29 15.65 -17.45
N ARG A 80 -12.31 16.92 -17.88
CA ARG A 80 -13.54 17.62 -18.30
C ARG A 80 -14.15 16.93 -19.53
N PHE A 81 -13.30 16.63 -20.50
CA PHE A 81 -13.67 15.99 -21.76
C PHE A 81 -14.38 14.65 -21.50
N ASN A 82 -13.74 13.74 -20.75
CA ASN A 82 -14.32 12.45 -20.39
C ASN A 82 -15.59 12.57 -19.53
N SER A 83 -15.63 13.50 -18.58
CA SER A 83 -16.82 13.74 -17.74
C SER A 83 -18.04 14.17 -18.56
N ILE A 84 -17.81 14.95 -19.63
CA ILE A 84 -18.85 15.30 -20.59
C ILE A 84 -19.30 14.04 -21.36
N GLN A 85 -18.38 13.17 -21.78
CA GLN A 85 -18.76 11.92 -22.46
C GLN A 85 -19.67 11.02 -21.58
N ILE A 86 -19.38 10.92 -20.27
CA ILE A 86 -20.20 10.13 -19.34
C ILE A 86 -21.66 10.61 -19.33
N GLY A 87 -21.91 11.93 -19.42
CA GLY A 87 -23.28 12.45 -19.43
C GLY A 87 -24.08 12.08 -20.68
N PHE A 88 -23.43 11.82 -21.81
CA PHE A 88 -24.08 11.37 -23.05
C PHE A 88 -24.17 9.84 -23.17
N ALA A 89 -23.49 9.07 -22.32
CA ALA A 89 -23.49 7.62 -22.36
C ALA A 89 -24.88 7.07 -22.00
N GLN A 90 -25.44 6.25 -22.89
CA GLN A 90 -26.74 5.62 -22.64
C GLN A 90 -26.62 4.55 -21.54
N PRO A 91 -27.52 4.54 -20.55
CA PRO A 91 -27.54 3.51 -19.52
C PRO A 91 -27.74 2.11 -20.11
N ASP A 92 -26.84 1.18 -19.79
CA ASP A 92 -26.89 -0.22 -20.21
C ASP A 92 -26.26 -1.16 -19.17
N LYS A 93 -26.21 -2.47 -19.49
CA LYS A 93 -25.64 -3.50 -18.61
C LYS A 93 -24.12 -3.39 -18.43
N ASN A 94 -23.41 -2.68 -19.31
CA ASN A 94 -21.96 -2.53 -19.31
C ASN A 94 -21.51 -1.18 -18.73
N SER A 95 -22.46 -0.36 -18.29
CA SER A 95 -22.22 0.98 -17.80
C SER A 95 -21.30 0.94 -16.58
N LYS A 96 -20.20 1.70 -16.64
CA LYS A 96 -19.26 1.87 -15.52
C LYS A 96 -19.66 3.02 -14.60
N ALA A 97 -20.43 3.96 -15.12
CA ALA A 97 -21.05 5.05 -14.37
C ALA A 97 -22.32 5.51 -15.08
N ILE A 98 -23.28 6.03 -14.32
CA ILE A 98 -24.48 6.69 -14.86
C ILE A 98 -24.62 8.04 -14.16
N LEU A 99 -24.89 9.09 -14.93
CA LEU A 99 -25.27 10.41 -14.41
C LEU A 99 -26.78 10.58 -14.46
N TRP A 100 -27.34 11.05 -13.36
CA TRP A 100 -28.77 11.23 -13.15
C TRP A 100 -29.05 12.70 -12.90
N LEU A 101 -30.13 13.25 -13.46
CA LEU A 101 -30.67 14.54 -13.11
C LEU A 101 -31.91 14.34 -12.23
N ASP A 102 -31.83 14.69 -10.95
CA ASP A 102 -32.97 14.67 -10.06
C ASP A 102 -33.84 15.91 -10.28
N LEU A 103 -35.05 15.71 -10.81
CA LEU A 103 -36.00 16.78 -11.09
C LEU A 103 -36.80 17.21 -9.86
N LYS A 104 -36.69 16.47 -8.76
CA LYS A 104 -37.40 16.72 -7.50
C LYS A 104 -36.49 16.37 -6.31
N PRO A 105 -35.32 17.02 -6.18
CA PRO A 105 -34.48 16.83 -5.00
C PRO A 105 -35.30 17.25 -3.77
N GLY A 106 -35.47 16.37 -2.79
CA GLY A 106 -36.31 16.62 -1.62
C GLY A 106 -35.77 17.74 -0.71
N ASP A 107 -36.27 17.82 0.54
CA ASP A 107 -35.83 18.80 1.55
C ASP A 107 -34.34 18.68 1.96
N THR A 108 -33.61 17.70 1.43
CA THR A 108 -32.15 17.51 1.56
C THR A 108 -31.32 18.65 0.93
N ALA A 109 -31.96 19.66 0.35
CA ALA A 109 -31.36 20.79 -0.38
C ALA A 109 -30.80 21.94 0.49
N ARG A 110 -30.96 21.91 1.83
CA ARG A 110 -30.52 23.01 2.68
C ARG A 110 -28.99 23.03 2.82
N GLY A 111 -28.36 24.14 2.43
CA GLY A 111 -26.94 24.40 2.65
C GLY A 111 -25.98 23.83 1.60
N ILE A 112 -26.46 23.44 0.43
CA ILE A 112 -25.61 23.01 -0.69
C ILE A 112 -25.57 24.06 -1.81
N THR A 113 -24.46 24.12 -2.54
CA THR A 113 -24.27 25.13 -3.58
C THR A 113 -24.94 24.76 -4.90
N ARG A 114 -25.27 23.48 -5.15
CA ARG A 114 -25.82 22.95 -6.41
C ARG A 114 -27.27 23.39 -6.70
N LYS A 115 -27.55 23.70 -7.97
CA LYS A 115 -28.87 24.14 -8.48
C LYS A 115 -29.50 23.01 -9.28
N TYR A 116 -28.71 22.35 -10.12
CA TYR A 116 -29.11 21.14 -10.81
C TYR A 116 -28.50 19.95 -10.09
N TYR A 117 -29.36 19.03 -9.65
CA TYR A 117 -28.96 17.88 -8.85
C TYR A 117 -28.53 16.75 -9.77
N VAL A 118 -27.36 16.93 -10.36
CA VAL A 118 -26.69 15.85 -11.08
C VAL A 118 -26.08 14.92 -10.06
N LYS A 119 -26.35 13.62 -10.18
CA LYS A 119 -25.92 12.56 -9.27
C LYS A 119 -25.18 11.49 -10.03
N ALA A 120 -24.08 10.99 -9.48
CA ALA A 120 -23.33 9.88 -10.08
C ALA A 120 -23.59 8.56 -9.35
N THR A 121 -23.76 7.48 -10.11
CA THR A 121 -23.61 6.09 -9.63
C THR A 121 -22.42 5.46 -10.35
N THR A 122 -21.61 4.68 -9.64
CA THR A 122 -20.40 4.00 -10.18
C THR A 122 -20.42 2.52 -9.82
N ILE A 123 -19.52 1.71 -10.39
CA ILE A 123 -19.43 0.26 -10.07
C ILE A 123 -19.29 0.02 -8.56
N SER A 124 -18.55 0.89 -7.87
CA SER A 124 -18.22 0.73 -6.45
C SER A 124 -19.19 1.45 -5.52
N HIS A 125 -19.94 2.41 -6.07
CA HIS A 125 -21.04 3.07 -5.40
C HIS A 125 -22.28 3.03 -6.30
N PRO A 126 -22.89 1.84 -6.50
CA PRO A 126 -24.03 1.68 -7.40
C PRO A 126 -25.28 2.40 -6.85
N TRP A 127 -25.34 2.63 -5.55
CA TRP A 127 -26.34 3.46 -4.85
C TRP A 127 -26.00 4.97 -4.85
N GLY A 128 -24.87 5.38 -5.43
CA GLY A 128 -24.44 6.78 -5.48
C GLY A 128 -23.90 7.33 -4.15
N TYR A 129 -23.99 8.65 -4.00
CA TYR A 129 -23.35 9.41 -2.92
C TYR A 129 -24.36 10.29 -2.16
N LYS A 130 -23.88 10.89 -1.07
CA LYS A 130 -24.64 11.86 -0.27
C LYS A 130 -25.06 13.08 -1.07
N ASN A 131 -26.23 13.63 -0.74
CA ASN A 131 -26.71 14.93 -1.22
C ASN A 131 -25.98 16.09 -0.51
N ASN A 132 -24.65 16.10 -0.53
CA ASN A 132 -23.81 17.18 -0.03
C ASN A 132 -22.76 17.60 -1.07
N ASP A 133 -22.15 18.77 -0.90
CA ASP A 133 -21.14 19.29 -1.83
C ASP A 133 -19.89 18.42 -1.95
N GLU A 134 -19.59 17.65 -0.90
CA GLU A 134 -18.46 16.73 -0.88
C GLU A 134 -18.73 15.40 -1.60
N CYS A 135 -19.98 15.09 -1.98
CA CYS A 135 -20.38 13.76 -2.47
C CYS A 135 -19.87 12.63 -1.55
N SER A 136 -20.03 12.81 -0.23
CA SER A 136 -19.56 11.81 0.73
C SER A 136 -20.22 10.45 0.50
N VAL A 137 -19.52 9.37 0.80
CA VAL A 137 -20.07 8.01 0.64
C VAL A 137 -21.16 7.73 1.68
N LEU A 138 -22.15 6.94 1.30
CA LEU A 138 -23.22 6.49 2.18
C LEU A 138 -22.70 5.62 3.34
N SER A 139 -23.31 5.78 4.51
CA SER A 139 -23.03 4.91 5.66
C SER A 139 -23.39 3.45 5.38
N ALA A 140 -22.81 2.51 6.12
CA ALA A 140 -23.13 1.08 5.99
C ALA A 140 -24.63 0.79 6.15
N LYS A 141 -25.31 1.50 7.07
CA LYS A 141 -26.76 1.39 7.27
C LYS A 141 -27.54 1.80 6.01
N GLU A 142 -27.16 2.92 5.40
CA GLU A 142 -27.83 3.44 4.21
C GLU A 142 -27.60 2.57 2.99
N ARG A 143 -26.39 2.02 2.84
CA ARG A 143 -26.07 1.03 1.80
C ARG A 143 -26.96 -0.21 1.92
N ARG A 144 -27.14 -0.74 3.13
CA ARG A 144 -28.07 -1.87 3.38
C ARG A 144 -29.51 -1.54 3.03
N THR A 145 -29.99 -0.37 3.46
CA THR A 145 -31.35 0.08 3.12
C THR A 145 -31.51 0.28 1.61
N ALA A 146 -30.50 0.78 0.91
CA ALA A 146 -30.49 0.88 -0.55
C ALA A 146 -30.59 -0.52 -1.19
N LEU A 147 -29.84 -1.50 -0.69
CA LEU A 147 -29.91 -2.87 -1.17
C LEU A 147 -31.26 -3.52 -0.94
N THR A 148 -31.87 -3.33 0.24
CA THR A 148 -33.25 -3.79 0.51
C THR A 148 -34.22 -3.15 -0.48
N LEU A 149 -34.04 -1.86 -0.79
CA LEU A 149 -34.87 -1.14 -1.74
C LEU A 149 -34.72 -1.64 -3.19
N TYR A 150 -33.52 -2.05 -3.60
CA TYR A 150 -33.25 -2.46 -5.00
C TYR A 150 -33.44 -3.96 -5.23
N TYR A 151 -33.12 -4.78 -4.24
CA TYR A 151 -33.03 -6.24 -4.38
C TYR A 151 -33.87 -7.02 -3.37
N ASP A 152 -34.65 -6.34 -2.52
CA ASP A 152 -35.50 -6.97 -1.50
C ASP A 152 -34.69 -7.79 -0.47
N THR A 153 -33.41 -7.44 -0.29
CA THR A 153 -32.49 -8.05 0.66
C THR A 153 -31.42 -7.06 1.10
N ASP A 154 -30.98 -7.12 2.36
CA ASP A 154 -29.84 -6.36 2.87
C ASP A 154 -28.52 -7.14 2.89
N SER A 155 -28.54 -8.40 2.43
CA SER A 155 -27.39 -9.32 2.50
C SER A 155 -26.43 -9.24 1.31
N LYS A 156 -26.87 -8.63 0.19
CA LYS A 156 -26.01 -8.46 -0.98
C LYS A 156 -24.87 -7.50 -0.69
N ASN A 157 -23.72 -7.68 -1.35
CA ASN A 157 -22.64 -6.70 -1.34
C ASN A 157 -21.83 -6.72 -2.64
N ILE A 158 -21.19 -5.59 -2.95
CA ILE A 158 -20.42 -5.39 -4.19
C ILE A 158 -19.16 -6.27 -4.30
N TYR A 159 -18.73 -6.90 -3.20
CA TYR A 159 -17.52 -7.71 -3.16
C TYR A 159 -17.78 -9.18 -3.50
N LYS A 160 -19.04 -9.63 -3.49
CA LYS A 160 -19.45 -11.01 -3.77
C LYS A 160 -20.52 -11.08 -4.87
N ASP A 161 -21.50 -10.19 -4.84
CA ASP A 161 -22.67 -10.26 -5.71
C ASP A 161 -22.45 -9.47 -7.01
N ASP A 162 -23.23 -9.80 -8.05
CA ASP A 162 -23.28 -9.02 -9.28
C ASP A 162 -24.34 -7.92 -9.16
N ILE A 163 -23.92 -6.73 -8.74
CA ILE A 163 -24.78 -5.55 -8.63
C ILE A 163 -24.54 -4.69 -9.87
N LYS A 164 -25.51 -4.68 -10.79
CA LYS A 164 -25.43 -3.88 -12.01
C LYS A 164 -25.94 -2.47 -11.72
N ILE A 165 -25.22 -1.47 -12.22
CA ILE A 165 -25.57 -0.06 -12.01
C ILE A 165 -26.94 0.27 -12.62
N ILE A 166 -27.30 -0.39 -13.72
CA ILE A 166 -28.60 -0.19 -14.39
C ILE A 166 -29.79 -0.65 -13.53
N ASP A 167 -29.58 -1.59 -12.62
CA ASP A 167 -30.61 -2.09 -11.70
C ASP A 167 -30.74 -1.20 -10.45
N THR A 168 -29.91 -0.17 -10.33
CA THR A 168 -29.86 0.74 -9.19
C THR A 168 -30.04 2.20 -9.63
N TYR A 169 -30.15 3.10 -8.65
CA TYR A 169 -30.28 4.54 -8.85
C TYR A 169 -29.72 5.27 -7.62
N PRO A 170 -29.50 6.60 -7.65
CA PRO A 170 -28.99 7.32 -6.49
C PRO A 170 -29.93 7.18 -5.29
N TYR A 171 -29.47 6.57 -4.20
CA TYR A 171 -30.26 6.29 -3.01
C TYR A 171 -30.82 7.56 -2.35
N GLU A 172 -30.03 8.64 -2.33
CA GLU A 172 -30.46 9.92 -1.78
C GLU A 172 -31.50 10.63 -2.67
N SER A 173 -31.84 10.06 -3.83
CA SER A 173 -32.95 10.46 -4.69
C SER A 173 -34.17 9.53 -4.55
N LYS A 174 -34.24 8.66 -3.53
CA LYS A 174 -35.33 7.69 -3.30
C LYS A 174 -36.75 8.27 -3.17
N ASP A 175 -36.84 9.55 -2.81
CA ASP A 175 -38.10 10.32 -2.70
C ASP A 175 -38.19 11.45 -3.75
N GLY A 176 -37.15 11.52 -4.60
CA GLY A 176 -37.02 12.47 -5.69
C GLY A 176 -37.52 11.91 -7.03
N PHE A 177 -36.94 12.42 -8.11
CA PHE A 177 -37.26 12.00 -9.46
C PHE A 177 -36.01 11.98 -10.35
N PRO A 178 -35.09 11.01 -10.14
CA PRO A 178 -33.85 10.90 -10.88
C PRO A 178 -34.08 10.29 -12.27
N ILE A 179 -33.79 11.05 -13.33
CA ILE A 179 -33.81 10.58 -14.72
C ILE A 179 -32.39 10.60 -15.29
N PRO A 180 -31.93 9.57 -16.02
CA PRO A 180 -30.61 9.60 -16.65
C PRO A 180 -30.38 10.86 -17.49
N LEU A 181 -29.26 11.54 -17.27
CA LEU A 181 -28.92 12.80 -17.92
C LEU A 181 -28.83 12.64 -19.46
N ALA A 182 -28.38 11.46 -19.91
CA ALA A 182 -28.26 11.10 -21.32
C ALA A 182 -29.61 11.19 -22.07
N PHE A 183 -30.73 10.96 -21.39
CA PHE A 183 -32.07 11.02 -22.02
C PHE A 183 -32.47 12.44 -22.41
N PHE A 184 -31.93 13.45 -21.73
CA PHE A 184 -32.13 14.86 -22.10
C PHE A 184 -31.11 15.30 -23.14
N LEU A 185 -29.84 14.92 -22.97
CA LEU A 185 -28.73 15.36 -23.82
C LEU A 185 -28.76 14.76 -25.23
N ASN A 186 -29.22 13.52 -25.37
CA ASN A 186 -29.37 12.85 -26.67
C ASN A 186 -30.73 13.09 -27.33
N ASN A 187 -31.52 14.03 -26.81
CA ASN A 187 -32.84 14.32 -27.36
C ASN A 187 -32.71 15.34 -28.52
N ASP A 188 -33.19 14.94 -29.70
CA ASP A 188 -33.17 15.75 -30.93
C ASP A 188 -34.55 16.32 -31.30
N ALA A 189 -35.51 16.29 -30.37
CA ALA A 189 -36.85 16.83 -30.59
C ALA A 189 -36.86 18.32 -30.95
N ARG A 190 -37.83 18.73 -31.77
CA ARG A 190 -38.00 20.11 -32.27
C ARG A 190 -39.01 20.94 -31.50
N ASN A 191 -39.73 20.32 -30.57
CA ASN A 191 -40.72 20.97 -29.71
C ASN A 191 -40.77 20.24 -28.36
N SER A 192 -41.37 20.89 -27.37
CA SER A 192 -41.46 20.38 -26.00
C SER A 192 -42.31 19.09 -25.86
N GLY A 193 -43.27 18.87 -26.76
CA GLY A 193 -44.12 17.68 -26.79
C GLY A 193 -43.35 16.43 -27.21
N ASP A 194 -42.67 16.49 -28.35
CA ASP A 194 -41.82 15.40 -28.86
C ASP A 194 -40.64 15.13 -27.90
N PHE A 195 -40.13 16.19 -27.27
CA PHE A 195 -39.08 16.09 -26.25
C PHE A 195 -39.55 15.24 -25.07
N LEU A 196 -40.73 15.52 -24.55
CA LEU A 196 -41.36 14.76 -23.47
C LEU A 196 -41.66 13.31 -23.89
N GLN A 197 -42.18 13.10 -25.10
CA GLN A 197 -42.50 11.77 -25.61
C GLN A 197 -41.23 10.90 -25.73
N THR A 198 -40.12 11.48 -26.17
CA THR A 198 -38.84 10.77 -26.30
C THR A 198 -38.26 10.40 -24.94
N ILE A 199 -38.32 11.30 -23.96
CA ILE A 199 -37.90 10.98 -22.57
C ILE A 199 -38.77 9.85 -22.01
N THR A 200 -40.08 9.92 -22.24
CA THR A 200 -41.03 8.90 -21.78
C THR A 200 -40.68 7.51 -22.31
N LYS A 201 -40.45 7.39 -23.63
CA LYS A 201 -40.04 6.12 -24.26
C LYS A 201 -38.71 5.60 -23.69
N SER A 202 -37.71 6.47 -23.54
CA SER A 202 -36.40 6.08 -22.99
C SER A 202 -36.52 5.58 -21.56
N VAL A 203 -37.33 6.26 -20.76
CA VAL A 203 -37.63 5.87 -19.39
C VAL A 203 -38.33 4.52 -19.32
N GLU A 204 -39.35 4.30 -20.15
CA GLU A 204 -40.12 3.04 -20.18
C GLU A 204 -39.27 1.84 -20.62
N SER A 205 -38.08 2.07 -21.18
CA SER A 205 -37.09 1.03 -21.49
C SER A 205 -36.20 0.62 -20.31
N LEU A 206 -36.21 1.36 -19.20
CA LEU A 206 -35.42 1.04 -17.99
C LEU A 206 -36.07 -0.07 -17.15
N PRO A 207 -35.33 -0.70 -16.22
CA PRO A 207 -35.87 -1.77 -15.37
C PRO A 207 -37.17 -1.39 -14.65
N GLU A 208 -38.11 -2.33 -14.58
CA GLU A 208 -39.46 -2.15 -14.01
C GLU A 208 -39.45 -1.60 -12.57
N LYS A 209 -38.45 -1.98 -11.76
CA LYS A 209 -38.26 -1.46 -10.40
C LYS A 209 -38.07 0.06 -10.36
N TRP A 210 -37.34 0.61 -11.31
CA TRP A 210 -37.16 2.06 -11.45
C TRP A 210 -38.49 2.73 -11.80
N GLN A 211 -39.24 2.14 -12.73
CA GLN A 211 -40.53 2.67 -13.18
C GLN A 211 -41.57 2.66 -12.06
N THR A 212 -41.70 1.55 -11.36
CA THR A 212 -42.64 1.38 -10.25
C THR A 212 -42.40 2.39 -9.13
N ARG A 213 -41.12 2.73 -8.88
CA ARG A 213 -40.77 3.70 -7.83
C ARG A 213 -41.00 5.15 -8.26
N PHE A 214 -40.48 5.54 -9.42
CA PHE A 214 -40.40 6.96 -9.81
C PHE A 214 -41.30 7.36 -10.97
N TRP A 215 -41.72 6.44 -11.82
CA TRP A 215 -42.53 6.73 -13.01
C TRP A 215 -44.04 6.69 -12.74
N ASN A 216 -44.45 7.28 -11.61
CA ASN A 216 -45.86 7.40 -11.21
C ASN A 216 -46.54 8.63 -11.82
N GLU A 217 -47.87 8.67 -11.78
CA GLU A 217 -48.69 9.76 -12.35
C GLU A 217 -48.34 11.16 -11.81
N LYS A 218 -47.92 11.27 -10.54
CA LYS A 218 -47.50 12.54 -9.95
C LYS A 218 -46.21 13.05 -10.59
N ASN A 219 -45.23 12.19 -10.77
CA ASN A 219 -43.95 12.53 -11.40
C ASN A 219 -44.09 12.75 -12.91
N LYS A 220 -44.96 12.01 -13.61
CA LYS A 220 -45.31 12.30 -15.01
C LYS A 220 -45.91 13.69 -15.17
N LYS A 221 -46.87 14.07 -14.32
CA LYS A 221 -47.43 15.44 -14.28
C LYS A 221 -46.36 16.49 -13.96
N LEU A 222 -45.43 16.20 -13.05
CA LEU A 222 -44.30 17.10 -12.76
C LEU A 222 -43.41 17.31 -13.99
N LEU A 223 -43.11 16.24 -14.73
CA LEU A 223 -42.31 16.31 -15.95
C LEU A 223 -43.03 17.12 -17.03
N ASP A 224 -44.33 16.87 -17.24
CA ASP A 224 -45.16 17.61 -18.19
C ASP A 224 -45.22 19.11 -17.82
N ASN A 225 -45.43 19.45 -16.55
CA ASN A 225 -45.41 20.84 -16.07
C ASN A 225 -44.04 21.53 -16.24
N LYS A 226 -42.94 20.77 -16.26
CA LYS A 226 -41.58 21.29 -16.45
C LYS A 226 -41.10 21.22 -17.91
N LYS A 227 -41.87 20.64 -18.83
CA LYS A 227 -41.41 20.30 -20.19
C LYS A 227 -40.88 21.51 -20.95
N GLU A 228 -41.56 22.66 -20.87
CA GLU A 228 -41.12 23.88 -21.57
C GLU A 228 -39.77 24.35 -21.04
N LYS A 229 -39.63 24.47 -19.72
CA LYS A 229 -38.37 24.92 -19.09
C LYS A 229 -37.21 23.95 -19.34
N LEU A 230 -37.47 22.65 -19.32
CA LEU A 230 -36.46 21.64 -19.60
C LEU A 230 -36.08 21.63 -21.08
N TYR A 231 -37.07 21.71 -21.97
CA TYR A 231 -36.84 21.80 -23.41
C TYR A 231 -36.03 23.05 -23.75
N GLU A 232 -36.39 24.22 -23.20
CA GLU A 232 -35.62 25.46 -23.36
C GLU A 232 -34.20 25.35 -22.84
N LEU A 233 -34.00 24.75 -21.65
CA LEU A 233 -32.68 24.55 -21.06
C LEU A 233 -31.78 23.69 -21.95
N PHE A 234 -32.23 22.48 -22.32
CA PHE A 234 -31.41 21.56 -23.10
C PHE A 234 -31.26 22.00 -24.55
N SER A 235 -32.27 22.67 -25.11
CA SER A 235 -32.16 23.32 -26.43
C SER A 235 -31.12 24.43 -26.40
N ARG A 236 -31.13 25.30 -25.38
CA ARG A 236 -30.14 26.38 -25.22
C ARG A 236 -28.73 25.83 -25.05
N ILE A 237 -28.54 24.81 -24.22
CA ILE A 237 -27.23 24.18 -24.02
C ILE A 237 -26.72 23.62 -25.35
N LYS A 238 -27.58 22.94 -26.11
CA LYS A 238 -27.22 22.37 -27.42
C LYS A 238 -26.92 23.46 -28.45
N SER A 239 -27.77 24.48 -28.55
CA SER A 239 -27.67 25.52 -29.57
C SER A 239 -26.57 26.54 -29.28
N THR A 240 -26.33 26.86 -28.01
CA THR A 240 -25.59 28.07 -27.61
C THR A 240 -24.39 27.79 -26.72
N TYR A 241 -24.42 26.76 -25.86
CA TYR A 241 -23.28 26.48 -24.99
C TYR A 241 -22.09 26.00 -25.81
N ARG A 242 -20.94 26.66 -25.62
CA ARG A 242 -19.73 26.45 -26.39
C ARG A 242 -18.52 26.44 -25.45
N VAL A 243 -17.67 25.43 -25.60
CA VAL A 243 -16.43 25.33 -24.82
C VAL A 243 -15.28 25.80 -25.71
N PRO A 244 -14.55 26.86 -25.36
CA PRO A 244 -13.46 27.35 -26.19
C PRO A 244 -12.33 26.33 -26.23
N PHE A 245 -11.57 26.32 -27.32
CA PHE A 245 -10.29 25.63 -27.39
C PHE A 245 -9.25 26.47 -28.10
N SER A 246 -7.99 26.16 -27.82
CA SER A 246 -6.84 26.72 -28.52
C SER A 246 -6.13 25.61 -29.28
N ILE A 247 -5.70 25.90 -30.50
CA ILE A 247 -4.84 25.00 -31.28
C ILE A 247 -3.42 25.45 -31.05
N LEU A 248 -2.59 24.55 -30.54
CA LEU A 248 -1.15 24.75 -30.49
C LEU A 248 -0.58 24.45 -31.88
N PRO A 249 0.02 25.45 -32.57
CA PRO A 249 0.57 25.25 -33.91
C PRO A 249 1.69 24.21 -33.88
N ARG A 250 1.73 23.37 -34.90
CA ARG A 250 2.70 22.28 -35.02
C ARG A 250 4.15 22.79 -35.06
N GLU A 251 4.38 23.94 -35.69
CA GLU A 251 5.64 24.68 -35.70
C GLU A 251 6.16 25.07 -34.30
N SER A 252 5.27 25.14 -33.29
CA SER A 252 5.67 25.42 -31.91
C SER A 252 6.14 24.16 -31.15
N ILE A 253 5.90 22.97 -31.71
CA ILE A 253 6.35 21.68 -31.20
C ILE A 253 7.58 21.19 -32.01
N GLU A 254 7.62 21.47 -33.31
CA GLU A 254 8.63 20.92 -34.24
C GLU A 254 9.96 21.69 -34.31
N ARG A 255 10.08 22.90 -33.73
CA ARG A 255 11.33 23.70 -33.76
C ARG A 255 12.55 23.02 -33.12
N GLU A 256 12.38 21.93 -32.40
CA GLU A 256 13.47 21.14 -31.81
C GLU A 256 13.91 19.93 -32.66
N ALA A 257 13.17 19.55 -33.71
CA ALA A 257 13.52 18.38 -34.52
C ALA A 257 14.76 18.60 -35.41
N ASP A 258 15.11 19.87 -35.69
CA ASP A 258 16.18 20.26 -36.62
C ASP A 258 17.50 20.69 -35.94
N THR A 259 17.58 20.67 -34.60
CA THR A 259 18.85 20.88 -33.87
C THR A 259 19.26 19.56 -33.22
N GLU A 260 20.51 19.13 -33.42
CA GLU A 260 21.08 17.89 -32.87
C GLU A 260 20.50 17.59 -31.48
N MET A 261 19.65 16.54 -31.38
CA MET A 261 18.90 16.21 -30.17
C MET A 261 19.87 15.91 -29.03
N ASN A 262 20.23 16.94 -28.28
CA ASN A 262 21.06 16.80 -27.11
C ASN A 262 20.19 16.17 -26.00
N SER A 263 20.56 14.96 -25.57
CA SER A 263 19.78 14.15 -24.62
C SER A 263 19.52 14.83 -23.26
N GLU A 264 20.10 15.99 -23.01
CA GLU A 264 20.02 16.77 -21.77
C GLU A 264 18.85 17.76 -21.69
N VAL A 265 18.31 18.26 -22.81
CA VAL A 265 17.30 19.33 -22.83
C VAL A 265 15.90 18.74 -22.89
N GLN A 266 15.00 19.08 -21.97
CA GLN A 266 13.60 18.60 -21.96
C GLN A 266 12.88 19.03 -23.25
N SER A 267 12.07 18.17 -23.88
CA SER A 267 11.37 18.58 -25.10
C SER A 267 10.27 19.62 -24.81
N ASP A 268 10.00 20.51 -25.76
CA ASP A 268 8.95 21.53 -25.62
C ASP A 268 7.57 20.94 -25.31
N LEU A 269 7.27 19.74 -25.85
CA LEU A 269 6.04 19.01 -25.55
C LEU A 269 5.99 18.51 -24.09
N GLU A 270 7.11 18.03 -23.54
CA GLU A 270 7.21 17.66 -22.13
C GLU A 270 7.13 18.88 -21.21
N ILE A 271 7.75 20.02 -21.60
CA ILE A 271 7.68 21.28 -20.87
C ILE A 271 6.24 21.78 -20.83
N LEU A 272 5.57 21.80 -21.98
CA LEU A 272 4.17 22.18 -22.11
C LEU A 272 3.28 21.27 -21.28
N PHE A 273 3.48 19.94 -21.35
CA PHE A 273 2.71 18.99 -20.57
C PHE A 273 2.88 19.22 -19.05
N ASN A 274 4.10 19.43 -18.59
CA ASN A 274 4.34 19.75 -17.17
C ASN A 274 3.67 21.07 -16.77
N ARG A 275 3.74 22.11 -17.61
CA ARG A 275 3.16 23.43 -17.30
C ARG A 275 1.64 23.46 -17.35
N LEU A 276 1.02 22.72 -18.26
CA LEU A 276 -0.45 22.62 -18.33
C LEU A 276 -1.02 21.87 -17.13
N ASN A 277 -0.27 20.89 -16.61
CA ASN A 277 -0.76 20.00 -15.57
C ASN A 277 -0.38 20.40 -14.13
N THR A 278 0.35 21.50 -13.92
CA THR A 278 0.71 22.00 -12.57
C THR A 278 -0.43 22.73 -11.86
N GLY A 279 -1.41 23.26 -12.58
CA GLY A 279 -2.54 24.02 -12.01
C GLY A 279 -3.77 23.18 -11.59
N GLY A 280 -3.82 21.90 -11.96
CA GLY A 280 -4.93 20.98 -11.68
C GLY A 280 -4.59 19.90 -10.63
N THR A 281 -5.27 18.75 -10.67
CA THR A 281 -4.89 17.59 -9.82
C THR A 281 -3.44 17.21 -10.13
N LYS A 282 -2.53 17.33 -9.16
CA LYS A 282 -1.08 17.13 -9.35
C LYS A 282 -0.79 15.79 -10.03
N ILE A 283 0.08 15.80 -11.04
CA ILE A 283 0.59 14.59 -11.69
C ILE A 283 1.78 14.06 -10.89
N THR A 284 1.82 12.74 -10.63
CA THR A 284 2.97 12.13 -9.95
C THR A 284 4.13 11.90 -10.91
N GLN A 285 5.37 11.80 -10.41
CA GLN A 285 6.52 11.47 -11.26
C GLN A 285 6.36 10.13 -12.00
N SER A 286 5.69 9.15 -11.36
CA SER A 286 5.35 7.87 -12.01
C SER A 286 4.37 8.02 -13.15
N ASP A 287 3.37 8.91 -13.02
CA ASP A 287 2.43 9.19 -14.10
C ASP A 287 3.16 9.83 -15.28
N LEU A 288 4.06 10.80 -15.03
CA LEU A 288 4.88 11.43 -16.06
C LEU A 288 5.77 10.41 -16.79
N SER A 289 6.47 9.56 -16.05
CA SER A 289 7.32 8.52 -16.65
C SER A 289 6.49 7.52 -17.47
N TYR A 290 5.31 7.10 -16.97
CA TYR A 290 4.44 6.21 -17.72
C TYR A 290 3.93 6.87 -19.00
N SER A 291 3.46 8.10 -18.89
CA SER A 291 3.09 8.96 -20.01
C SER A 291 4.17 9.05 -21.08
N ALA A 292 5.42 9.30 -20.69
CA ALA A 292 6.56 9.32 -21.62
C ALA A 292 6.75 7.96 -22.31
N ILE A 293 6.68 6.85 -21.56
CA ILE A 293 6.75 5.49 -22.16
C ILE A 293 5.62 5.30 -23.17
N LYS A 294 4.39 5.69 -22.84
CA LYS A 294 3.24 5.57 -23.72
C LYS A 294 3.39 6.36 -25.02
N ALA A 295 4.10 7.49 -24.99
CA ALA A 295 4.40 8.32 -26.15
C ALA A 295 5.45 7.67 -27.06
N TYR A 296 6.53 7.14 -26.47
CA TYR A 296 7.63 6.55 -27.23
C TYR A 296 7.37 5.11 -27.70
N TRP A 297 6.59 4.33 -26.95
CA TRP A 297 6.21 2.92 -27.20
C TRP A 297 4.70 2.76 -27.25
N SER A 298 4.06 3.40 -28.23
CA SER A 298 2.61 3.35 -28.41
C SER A 298 2.05 1.92 -28.53
N GLU A 299 2.84 1.03 -29.14
CA GLU A 299 2.57 -0.36 -29.43
C GLU A 299 2.55 -1.27 -28.18
N ILE A 300 3.28 -0.90 -27.12
CA ILE A 300 3.33 -1.67 -25.88
C ILE A 300 2.09 -1.42 -25.00
N ASN A 301 1.40 -0.29 -25.17
CA ASN A 301 0.38 0.20 -24.25
C ASN A 301 -0.76 -0.80 -24.02
N SER A 302 -1.40 -1.24 -25.11
CA SER A 302 -2.52 -2.19 -25.03
C SER A 302 -2.10 -3.50 -24.38
N LYS A 303 -0.89 -3.99 -24.70
CA LYS A 303 -0.37 -5.23 -24.11
C LYS A 303 -0.04 -5.05 -22.63
N ASN A 304 0.55 -3.94 -22.24
CA ASN A 304 0.82 -3.66 -20.83
C ASN A 304 -0.47 -3.54 -20.00
N GLU A 305 -1.52 -2.89 -20.53
CA GLU A 305 -2.82 -2.84 -19.85
C GLU A 305 -3.45 -4.24 -19.68
N GLU A 306 -3.38 -5.08 -20.73
CA GLU A 306 -3.80 -6.48 -20.67
C GLU A 306 -3.02 -7.26 -19.59
N LEU A 307 -1.69 -7.18 -19.62
CA LEU A 307 -0.80 -7.88 -18.68
C LEU A 307 -0.93 -7.39 -17.24
N ALA A 308 -1.28 -6.12 -17.02
CA ALA A 308 -1.47 -5.53 -15.71
C ALA A 308 -2.82 -5.91 -15.07
N LYS A 309 -3.83 -6.22 -15.91
CA LYS A 309 -5.20 -6.46 -15.49
C LYS A 309 -5.29 -7.43 -14.31
N GLU A 310 -6.01 -7.00 -13.27
CA GLU A 310 -6.27 -7.72 -12.01
C GLU A 310 -5.04 -8.11 -11.17
N PHE A 311 -3.84 -7.72 -11.58
CA PHE A 311 -2.61 -8.03 -10.86
C PHE A 311 -1.99 -6.80 -10.22
N MET A 312 -1.79 -5.71 -10.99
CA MET A 312 -1.23 -4.46 -10.47
C MET A 312 -1.57 -3.27 -11.38
N PRO A 313 -1.38 -2.03 -10.94
CA PRO A 313 -1.57 -0.86 -11.80
C PRO A 313 -0.63 -0.90 -13.02
N ALA A 314 -1.17 -0.65 -14.22
CA ALA A 314 -0.41 -0.61 -15.47
C ALA A 314 0.85 0.29 -15.45
N PRO A 315 0.84 1.49 -14.81
CA PRO A 315 2.04 2.32 -14.68
C PRO A 315 3.16 1.66 -13.85
N LYS A 316 2.79 0.84 -12.86
CA LYS A 316 3.76 0.11 -12.01
C LYS A 316 4.38 -1.05 -12.78
N LEU A 317 3.55 -1.82 -13.51
CA LEU A 317 4.01 -2.96 -14.27
C LEU A 317 5.07 -2.57 -15.31
N VAL A 318 4.76 -1.59 -16.16
CA VAL A 318 5.68 -1.18 -17.24
C VAL A 318 7.01 -0.69 -16.68
N MET A 319 7.00 0.04 -15.57
CA MET A 319 8.21 0.52 -14.92
C MET A 319 9.05 -0.64 -14.39
N LEU A 320 8.43 -1.63 -13.75
CA LEU A 320 9.14 -2.82 -13.27
C LEU A 320 9.70 -3.66 -14.43
N LEU A 321 8.96 -3.83 -15.52
CA LEU A 321 9.42 -4.59 -16.68
C LEU A 321 10.56 -3.89 -17.44
N PHE A 322 10.52 -2.56 -17.58
CA PHE A 322 11.65 -1.80 -18.14
C PHE A 322 12.90 -1.95 -17.25
N ARG A 323 12.74 -1.82 -15.93
CA ARG A 323 13.84 -2.02 -14.98
C ARG A 323 14.38 -3.44 -15.05
N LEU A 324 13.51 -4.43 -15.18
CA LEU A 324 13.92 -5.84 -15.35
C LEU A 324 14.73 -6.00 -16.63
N TYR A 325 14.21 -5.57 -17.78
CA TYR A 325 14.89 -5.68 -19.08
C TYR A 325 16.30 -5.08 -19.01
N LEU A 326 16.42 -3.84 -18.52
CA LEU A 326 17.71 -3.15 -18.40
C LEU A 326 18.65 -3.81 -17.37
N THR A 327 18.11 -4.52 -16.39
CA THR A 327 18.91 -5.32 -15.46
C THR A 327 19.45 -6.56 -16.16
N LEU A 328 18.62 -7.26 -16.94
CA LEU A 328 18.98 -8.49 -17.66
C LEU A 328 20.02 -8.24 -18.77
N GLU A 329 20.03 -7.05 -19.38
CA GLU A 329 21.01 -6.67 -20.41
C GLU A 329 22.42 -6.44 -19.85
N LYS A 330 22.57 -6.32 -18.52
CA LYS A 330 23.89 -6.13 -17.90
C LYS A 330 24.64 -7.46 -17.90
N PRO A 331 25.92 -7.50 -18.33
CA PRO A 331 26.73 -8.70 -18.26
C PRO A 331 26.93 -9.19 -16.81
N TYR A 332 26.93 -8.26 -15.85
CA TYR A 332 27.00 -8.56 -14.42
C TYR A 332 25.89 -7.83 -13.65
N CYS A 333 25.05 -8.58 -12.95
CA CYS A 333 23.89 -8.07 -12.22
C CYS A 333 24.24 -7.74 -10.76
N GLU A 334 24.96 -6.65 -10.51
CA GLU A 334 25.27 -6.25 -9.12
C GLU A 334 24.10 -5.54 -8.42
N LYS A 335 23.32 -4.78 -9.19
CA LYS A 335 22.20 -3.98 -8.69
C LYS A 335 21.09 -3.89 -9.72
N PHE A 336 19.86 -3.91 -9.24
CA PHE A 336 18.68 -3.63 -10.05
C PHE A 336 18.78 -2.24 -10.67
N GLU A 337 18.28 -2.11 -11.90
CA GLU A 337 18.14 -0.80 -12.52
C GLU A 337 17.28 0.11 -11.62
N PRO A 338 17.70 1.35 -11.35
CA PRO A 338 16.91 2.29 -10.56
C PRO A 338 15.63 2.71 -11.30
N GLN A 339 14.76 3.44 -10.62
CA GLN A 339 13.56 3.99 -11.26
C GLN A 339 13.95 4.94 -12.42
N LEU A 340 13.28 4.79 -13.56
CA LEU A 340 13.63 5.53 -14.76
C LEU A 340 13.12 6.96 -14.71
N SER A 341 14.05 7.90 -14.93
CA SER A 341 13.72 9.30 -15.22
C SER A 341 13.22 9.45 -16.66
N ILE A 342 12.48 10.53 -16.92
CA ILE A 342 12.03 10.88 -18.28
C ILE A 342 13.23 10.99 -19.24
N LYS A 343 14.33 11.62 -18.78
CA LYS A 343 15.60 11.70 -19.53
C LYS A 343 16.10 10.32 -19.97
N LYS A 344 16.10 9.35 -19.05
CA LYS A 344 16.53 7.98 -19.34
C LYS A 344 15.58 7.29 -20.31
N ILE A 345 14.27 7.41 -20.11
CA ILE A 345 13.24 6.86 -21.01
C ILE A 345 13.43 7.37 -22.44
N ARG A 346 13.59 8.68 -22.60
CA ARG A 346 13.87 9.30 -23.91
C ARG A 346 15.16 8.80 -24.53
N SER A 347 16.24 8.70 -23.77
CA SER A 347 17.51 8.17 -24.29
C SER A 347 17.39 6.73 -24.81
N LEU A 348 16.56 5.90 -24.16
CA LEU A 348 16.28 4.54 -24.61
C LEU A 348 15.42 4.51 -25.88
N ALA A 349 14.50 5.48 -26.02
CA ALA A 349 13.63 5.59 -27.20
C ALA A 349 14.37 6.06 -28.46
N LEU A 350 15.43 6.86 -28.30
CA LEU A 350 16.27 7.34 -29.40
C LEU A 350 17.21 6.25 -29.96
N ASP A 351 17.58 5.28 -29.13
CA ASP A 351 18.37 4.12 -29.52
C ASP A 351 17.45 3.08 -30.16
N GLN A 352 17.45 3.01 -31.50
CA GLN A 352 16.54 2.14 -32.27
C GLN A 352 16.71 0.65 -31.93
N GLU A 353 17.93 0.20 -31.66
CA GLU A 353 18.19 -1.20 -31.29
C GLU A 353 17.57 -1.51 -29.93
N LYS A 354 17.83 -0.67 -28.91
CA LYS A 354 17.21 -0.84 -27.59
C LYS A 354 15.70 -0.71 -27.64
N LYS A 355 15.18 0.23 -28.42
CA LYS A 355 13.75 0.43 -28.59
C LYS A 355 13.09 -0.84 -29.11
N SER A 356 13.66 -1.44 -30.17
CA SER A 356 13.17 -2.71 -30.75
C SER A 356 13.20 -3.83 -29.73
N LYS A 357 14.34 -4.06 -29.07
CA LYS A 357 14.46 -5.17 -28.10
C LYS A 357 13.53 -5.03 -26.90
N ILE A 358 13.27 -3.81 -26.43
CA ILE A 358 12.26 -3.56 -25.39
C ILE A 358 10.87 -3.88 -25.92
N THR A 359 10.54 -3.45 -27.14
CA THR A 359 9.26 -3.80 -27.77
C THR A 359 9.08 -5.32 -27.87
N ASP A 360 10.10 -6.03 -28.35
CA ASP A 360 10.10 -7.48 -28.48
C ASP A 360 9.95 -8.17 -27.11
N PHE A 361 10.60 -7.66 -26.06
CA PHE A 361 10.43 -8.18 -24.70
C PHE A 361 8.99 -8.15 -24.19
N PHE A 362 8.19 -7.17 -24.62
CA PHE A 362 6.77 -7.06 -24.27
C PHE A 362 5.84 -7.80 -25.22
N LEU A 363 6.14 -7.79 -26.52
CA LEU A 363 5.22 -8.21 -27.57
C LEU A 363 5.53 -9.59 -28.16
N ASP A 364 6.79 -10.01 -28.18
CA ASP A 364 7.25 -11.24 -28.81
C ASP A 364 7.59 -12.35 -27.79
N ASP A 365 7.44 -13.61 -28.20
CA ASP A 365 7.73 -14.84 -27.42
C ASP A 365 6.96 -15.04 -26.08
N ASP A 366 5.93 -14.24 -25.81
CA ASP A 366 5.13 -14.27 -24.58
C ASP A 366 6.03 -14.16 -23.32
N LYS A 367 7.24 -13.59 -23.42
CA LYS A 367 8.26 -13.63 -22.35
C LYS A 367 7.80 -12.86 -21.11
N ALA A 368 7.40 -11.59 -21.27
CA ALA A 368 6.84 -10.79 -20.18
C ALA A 368 5.61 -11.47 -19.56
N LYS A 369 4.74 -12.07 -20.39
CA LYS A 369 3.55 -12.80 -19.92
C LYS A 369 3.92 -14.03 -19.09
N LYS A 370 4.83 -14.88 -19.55
CA LYS A 370 5.32 -16.07 -18.82
C LYS A 370 5.92 -15.70 -17.47
N ILE A 371 6.70 -14.62 -17.42
CA ILE A 371 7.26 -14.07 -16.17
C ILE A 371 6.13 -13.70 -15.21
N LEU A 372 5.14 -12.96 -15.69
CA LEU A 372 4.01 -12.50 -14.88
C LEU A 372 3.12 -13.66 -14.43
N ASP A 373 2.85 -14.64 -15.28
CA ASP A 373 2.05 -15.82 -14.95
C ASP A 373 2.74 -16.67 -13.87
N SER A 374 4.06 -16.86 -13.98
CA SER A 374 4.87 -17.54 -12.95
C SER A 374 4.78 -16.83 -11.61
N VAL A 375 4.90 -15.49 -11.60
CA VAL A 375 4.82 -14.69 -10.37
C VAL A 375 3.40 -14.69 -9.80
N ARG A 376 2.37 -14.48 -10.64
CA ARG A 376 0.95 -14.54 -10.23
C ARG A 376 0.66 -15.88 -9.56
N TYR A 377 1.09 -16.98 -10.16
CA TYR A 377 0.89 -18.32 -9.63
C TYR A 377 1.60 -18.51 -8.29
N ALA A 378 2.87 -18.08 -8.17
CA ALA A 378 3.63 -18.17 -6.92
C ALA A 378 3.01 -17.36 -5.77
N LEU A 379 2.24 -16.31 -6.07
CA LEU A 379 1.64 -15.42 -5.07
C LEU A 379 0.17 -15.71 -4.76
N THR A 380 -0.44 -16.76 -5.33
CA THR A 380 -1.88 -17.06 -5.22
C THR A 380 -2.40 -17.11 -3.76
N ASP A 381 -1.60 -17.61 -2.82
CA ASP A 381 -1.95 -17.72 -1.40
C ASP A 381 -1.75 -16.43 -0.58
N ILE A 382 -1.33 -15.33 -1.21
CA ILE A 382 -1.19 -14.04 -0.52
C ILE A 382 -2.41 -13.20 -0.87
N PRO A 383 -3.18 -12.68 0.12
CA PRO A 383 -4.32 -11.82 -0.18
C PRO A 383 -3.92 -10.68 -1.11
N LYS A 384 -4.72 -10.41 -2.16
CA LYS A 384 -4.40 -9.37 -3.17
C LYS A 384 -4.07 -8.02 -2.55
N PHE A 385 -4.71 -7.67 -1.43
CA PHE A 385 -4.41 -6.44 -0.70
C PHE A 385 -3.00 -6.42 -0.10
N VAL A 386 -2.57 -7.55 0.46
CA VAL A 386 -1.20 -7.70 0.98
C VAL A 386 -0.21 -7.63 -0.18
N GLN A 387 -0.50 -8.25 -1.32
CA GLN A 387 0.32 -8.12 -2.53
C GLN A 387 0.45 -6.64 -2.97
N MET A 388 -0.64 -5.87 -2.99
CA MET A 388 -0.61 -4.44 -3.34
C MET A 388 0.13 -3.58 -2.30
N ARG A 389 0.03 -3.91 -1.01
CA ARG A 389 0.85 -3.27 0.03
C ARG A 389 2.33 -3.52 -0.22
N ILE A 390 2.73 -4.78 -0.48
CA ILE A 390 4.12 -5.15 -0.84
C ILE A 390 4.56 -4.36 -2.08
N LEU A 391 3.75 -4.31 -3.13
CA LEU A 391 4.06 -3.55 -4.35
C LEU A 391 4.26 -2.05 -4.06
N SER A 392 3.41 -1.46 -3.23
CA SER A 392 3.48 -0.02 -2.91
C SER A 392 4.66 0.36 -2.00
N GLU A 393 5.02 -0.49 -1.05
CA GLU A 393 6.01 -0.18 -0.01
C GLU A 393 7.39 -0.79 -0.30
N LYS A 394 7.43 -1.90 -1.04
CA LYS A 394 8.59 -2.79 -1.21
C LYS A 394 8.64 -3.36 -2.64
N GLN A 395 8.45 -2.51 -3.65
CA GLN A 395 8.38 -2.90 -5.07
C GLN A 395 9.57 -3.76 -5.57
N GLU A 396 10.74 -3.64 -4.94
CA GLU A 396 11.91 -4.45 -5.27
C GLU A 396 11.72 -5.96 -5.03
N CYS A 397 10.77 -6.35 -4.15
CA CYS A 397 10.37 -7.74 -4.01
C CYS A 397 9.81 -8.28 -5.34
N PHE A 398 8.93 -7.52 -5.99
CA PHE A 398 8.37 -7.91 -7.29
C PHE A 398 9.45 -7.94 -8.37
N LEU A 399 10.37 -6.98 -8.36
CA LEU A 399 11.48 -6.97 -9.32
C LEU A 399 12.40 -8.20 -9.17
N LEU A 400 12.68 -8.61 -7.93
CA LEU A 400 13.42 -9.85 -7.65
C LEU A 400 12.68 -11.09 -8.15
N LEU A 401 11.37 -11.20 -7.90
CA LEU A 401 10.57 -12.32 -8.42
C LEU A 401 10.53 -12.33 -9.95
N PHE A 402 10.39 -11.16 -10.57
CA PHE A 402 10.40 -11.01 -12.03
C PHE A 402 11.76 -11.45 -12.61
N PHE A 403 12.87 -11.11 -11.95
CA PHE A 403 14.20 -11.56 -12.34
C PHE A 403 14.36 -13.07 -12.25
N LEU A 404 13.95 -13.68 -11.13
CA LEU A 404 14.04 -15.13 -10.94
C LEU A 404 13.17 -15.90 -11.96
N ALA A 405 11.96 -15.43 -12.20
CA ALA A 405 11.10 -15.99 -13.25
C ALA A 405 11.69 -15.79 -14.66
N ALA A 406 12.31 -14.63 -14.93
CA ALA A 406 12.97 -14.37 -16.23
C ALA A 406 14.17 -15.27 -16.49
N LYS A 407 14.84 -15.73 -15.43
CA LYS A 407 15.90 -16.74 -15.49
C LYS A 407 15.38 -18.18 -15.61
N GLY A 408 14.06 -18.37 -15.57
CA GLY A 408 13.40 -19.67 -15.80
C GLY A 408 13.22 -20.53 -14.55
N PHE A 409 13.44 -19.98 -13.35
CA PHE A 409 13.31 -20.75 -12.11
C PHE A 409 11.85 -20.93 -11.67
N ASP A 410 11.54 -22.11 -11.13
CA ASP A 410 10.24 -22.37 -10.49
C ASP A 410 10.16 -21.67 -9.13
N LEU A 411 9.40 -20.58 -9.10
CA LEU A 411 9.23 -19.74 -7.92
C LEU A 411 8.58 -20.48 -6.72
N ASN A 412 7.82 -21.55 -6.94
CA ASN A 412 7.23 -22.32 -5.85
C ASN A 412 8.27 -23.21 -5.17
N LYS A 413 9.18 -23.82 -5.94
CA LYS A 413 10.24 -24.69 -5.40
C LYS A 413 11.21 -23.94 -4.49
N ILE A 414 11.39 -22.65 -4.74
CA ILE A 414 12.25 -21.78 -3.93
C ILE A 414 11.48 -21.02 -2.83
N ASN A 415 10.20 -21.35 -2.61
CA ASN A 415 9.30 -20.68 -1.68
C ASN A 415 9.29 -19.13 -1.83
N ALA A 416 9.07 -18.64 -3.06
CA ALA A 416 9.00 -17.22 -3.36
C ALA A 416 7.96 -16.47 -2.51
N LYS A 417 6.82 -17.11 -2.20
CA LYS A 417 5.79 -16.51 -1.33
C LYS A 417 6.31 -16.26 0.08
N GLY A 418 7.00 -17.23 0.67
CA GLY A 418 7.64 -17.11 1.97
C GLY A 418 8.69 -16.02 1.97
N LEU A 419 9.51 -15.97 0.92
CA LEU A 419 10.59 -15.00 0.77
C LEU A 419 10.07 -13.57 0.82
N ILE A 420 9.05 -13.25 0.02
CA ILE A 420 8.53 -11.88 -0.03
C ILE A 420 7.76 -11.50 1.24
N LEU A 421 7.08 -12.44 1.89
CA LEU A 421 6.41 -12.19 3.17
C LEU A 421 7.43 -11.91 4.28
N LEU A 422 8.51 -12.69 4.33
CA LEU A 422 9.61 -12.47 5.25
C LEU A 422 10.23 -11.09 5.04
N PHE A 423 10.52 -10.71 3.80
CA PHE A 423 11.08 -9.39 3.51
C PHE A 423 10.11 -8.26 3.83
N PHE A 424 8.84 -8.41 3.49
CA PHE A 424 7.83 -7.39 3.78
C PHE A 424 7.70 -7.12 5.27
N TRP A 425 7.72 -8.17 6.11
CA TRP A 425 7.56 -8.05 7.55
C TRP A 425 8.86 -7.71 8.30
N PHE A 426 9.99 -8.25 7.85
CA PHE A 426 11.21 -8.30 8.66
C PHE A 426 12.45 -7.64 8.03
N CYS A 427 12.33 -7.08 6.83
CA CYS A 427 13.43 -6.38 6.16
C CYS A 427 13.21 -4.85 6.12
N PRO A 428 13.88 -4.09 7.01
CA PRO A 428 13.88 -2.63 6.95
C PRO A 428 14.46 -2.09 5.64
N ASP A 429 15.61 -2.62 5.22
CA ASP A 429 16.39 -2.16 4.07
C ASP A 429 16.24 -3.11 2.87
N ILE A 430 15.10 -2.98 2.19
CA ILE A 430 14.73 -3.88 1.09
C ILE A 430 15.62 -3.71 -0.14
N ASN A 431 16.06 -2.47 -0.42
CA ASN A 431 16.89 -2.18 -1.58
C ASN A 431 18.25 -2.87 -1.44
N TYR A 432 18.89 -2.74 -0.27
CA TYR A 432 20.16 -3.44 -0.03
C TYR A 432 19.97 -4.95 -0.14
N THR A 433 18.95 -5.48 0.56
CA THR A 433 18.65 -6.92 0.60
C THR A 433 18.45 -7.50 -0.80
N CYS A 434 17.53 -6.93 -1.59
CA CYS A 434 17.25 -7.43 -2.95
C CYS A 434 18.49 -7.33 -3.87
N ASN A 435 19.33 -6.30 -3.73
CA ASN A 435 20.57 -6.20 -4.51
C ASN A 435 21.62 -7.23 -4.07
N THR A 436 21.75 -7.51 -2.76
CA THR A 436 22.62 -8.60 -2.27
C THR A 436 22.20 -9.94 -2.85
N LEU A 437 20.90 -10.24 -2.84
CA LEU A 437 20.38 -11.46 -3.46
C LEU A 437 20.57 -11.47 -4.97
N LEU A 438 20.30 -10.36 -5.67
CA LEU A 438 20.54 -10.28 -7.12
C LEU A 438 21.98 -10.65 -7.46
N LYS A 439 22.95 -10.06 -6.76
CA LYS A 439 24.37 -10.34 -6.96
C LYS A 439 24.67 -11.82 -6.77
N ASN A 440 24.25 -12.39 -5.64
CA ASN A 440 24.60 -13.76 -5.28
C ASN A 440 23.86 -14.82 -6.14
N LEU A 441 22.63 -14.53 -6.57
CA LEU A 441 21.81 -15.45 -7.35
C LEU A 441 22.10 -15.39 -8.85
N SER A 442 22.84 -14.39 -9.32
CA SER A 442 23.07 -14.17 -10.75
C SER A 442 23.83 -15.31 -11.45
N GLU A 443 24.63 -16.07 -10.69
CA GLU A 443 25.45 -17.19 -11.19
C GLU A 443 24.84 -18.58 -10.91
N CYS A 444 23.74 -18.66 -10.16
CA CYS A 444 23.10 -19.95 -9.85
C CYS A 444 22.49 -20.61 -11.09
N CYS A 445 22.61 -21.94 -11.18
CA CYS A 445 22.18 -22.70 -12.37
C CYS A 445 20.87 -23.49 -12.17
N ASN A 446 20.45 -23.77 -10.94
CA ASN A 446 19.24 -24.55 -10.63
C ASN A 446 18.55 -24.08 -9.34
N GLU A 447 17.33 -24.57 -9.08
CA GLU A 447 16.54 -24.16 -7.92
C GLU A 447 17.14 -24.56 -6.56
N THR A 448 17.90 -25.66 -6.50
CA THR A 448 18.53 -26.10 -5.24
C THR A 448 19.63 -25.12 -4.83
N ASP A 449 20.47 -24.71 -5.79
CA ASP A 449 21.52 -23.72 -5.57
C ASP A 449 20.90 -22.38 -5.13
N ILE A 450 19.83 -21.95 -5.80
CA ILE A 450 19.12 -20.72 -5.45
C ILE A 450 18.55 -20.78 -4.04
N LEU A 451 17.87 -21.87 -3.69
CA LEU A 451 17.28 -22.01 -2.36
C LEU A 451 18.34 -21.97 -1.27
N ASN A 452 19.47 -22.66 -1.49
CA ASN A 452 20.61 -22.63 -0.57
C ASN A 452 21.23 -21.23 -0.48
N GLU A 453 21.37 -20.52 -1.60
CA GLU A 453 21.94 -19.18 -1.61
C GLU A 453 21.00 -18.14 -1.00
N ILE A 454 19.68 -18.27 -1.19
CA ILE A 454 18.66 -17.48 -0.48
C ILE A 454 18.81 -17.67 1.03
N ARG A 455 18.90 -18.91 1.49
CA ARG A 455 19.08 -19.25 2.91
C ARG A 455 20.36 -18.65 3.48
N ASN A 456 21.48 -18.81 2.78
CA ASN A 456 22.77 -18.22 3.16
C ASN A 456 22.70 -16.68 3.21
N SER A 457 22.09 -16.06 2.20
CA SER A 457 21.91 -14.62 2.11
C SER A 457 21.04 -14.09 3.25
N ILE A 458 19.94 -14.77 3.61
CA ILE A 458 19.10 -14.39 4.75
C ILE A 458 19.90 -14.44 6.05
N CYS A 459 20.66 -15.52 6.31
CA CYS A 459 21.54 -15.61 7.49
C CYS A 459 22.52 -14.43 7.55
N PHE A 460 23.23 -14.18 6.46
CA PHE A 460 24.18 -13.07 6.34
C PHE A 460 23.51 -11.72 6.61
N LEU A 461 22.32 -11.48 6.06
CA LEU A 461 21.58 -10.24 6.25
C LEU A 461 21.06 -10.06 7.68
N ILE A 462 20.73 -11.14 8.39
CA ILE A 462 20.37 -11.09 9.82
C ILE A 462 21.59 -10.72 10.69
N GLU A 463 22.73 -11.39 10.46
CA GLU A 463 24.00 -11.09 11.17
C GLU A 463 24.46 -9.64 11.01
N ASN A 464 23.97 -8.98 9.97
CA ASN A 464 24.34 -7.62 9.58
C ASN A 464 23.22 -6.58 9.78
N GLU A 465 22.17 -6.93 10.55
CA GLU A 465 21.02 -6.05 10.88
C GLU A 465 20.22 -5.52 9.68
N LYS A 466 20.35 -6.16 8.52
CA LYS A 466 19.56 -5.86 7.32
C LYS A 466 18.22 -6.57 7.32
N ILE A 467 18.15 -7.70 8.01
CA ILE A 467 16.93 -8.39 8.40
C ILE A 467 16.94 -8.51 9.92
N VAL A 468 15.78 -8.32 10.55
CA VAL A 468 15.67 -8.45 12.01
C VAL A 468 15.73 -9.91 12.40
N ILE A 469 16.28 -10.24 13.58
CA ILE A 469 16.28 -11.63 14.08
C ILE A 469 14.83 -12.13 14.16
N ILE A 470 14.57 -13.30 13.57
CA ILE A 470 13.24 -13.90 13.46
C ILE A 470 13.15 -15.10 14.39
N TYR A 471 12.33 -14.99 15.44
CA TYR A 471 12.14 -16.05 16.43
C TYR A 471 11.07 -17.04 16.00
N SER A 472 11.29 -18.34 16.18
CA SER A 472 10.25 -19.34 15.95
C SER A 472 9.12 -19.23 17.00
N PRO A 473 7.94 -19.80 16.74
CA PRO A 473 6.88 -19.88 17.75
C PRO A 473 7.34 -20.53 19.07
N GLN A 474 8.28 -21.48 19.01
CA GLN A 474 8.82 -22.11 20.21
C GLN A 474 9.77 -21.15 20.95
N ASP A 475 10.63 -20.42 20.24
CA ASP A 475 11.52 -19.43 20.85
C ASP A 475 10.76 -18.36 21.63
N ILE A 476 9.62 -17.91 21.09
CA ILE A 476 8.72 -16.94 21.73
C ILE A 476 8.11 -17.52 23.01
N LYS A 477 7.63 -18.78 22.97
CA LYS A 477 7.06 -19.44 24.16
C LYS A 477 8.12 -19.60 25.25
N ASP A 478 9.29 -20.12 24.90
CA ASP A 478 10.40 -20.33 25.82
C ASP A 478 10.90 -19.03 26.43
N GLY A 479 10.87 -17.93 25.66
CA GLY A 479 11.25 -16.60 26.13
C GLY A 479 10.23 -16.00 27.09
N LEU A 480 8.93 -16.13 26.80
CA LEU A 480 7.89 -15.34 27.49
C LEU A 480 7.12 -16.09 28.57
N LEU A 481 7.08 -17.42 28.54
CA LEU A 481 6.36 -18.24 29.50
C LEU A 481 7.29 -18.73 30.61
N ASN A 482 6.75 -18.87 31.82
CA ASN A 482 7.39 -19.59 32.91
C ASN A 482 7.17 -21.11 32.79
N GLU A 483 7.76 -21.88 33.69
CA GLU A 483 7.65 -23.36 33.73
C GLU A 483 6.21 -23.89 33.84
N LYS A 484 5.27 -23.05 34.31
CA LYS A 484 3.84 -23.37 34.41
C LYS A 484 3.04 -22.97 33.15
N GLY A 485 3.70 -22.48 32.11
CA GLY A 485 3.07 -22.05 30.87
C GLY A 485 2.33 -20.70 30.97
N VAL A 486 2.62 -19.90 31.98
CA VAL A 486 2.02 -18.57 32.20
C VAL A 486 3.00 -17.48 31.80
N LEU A 487 2.52 -16.38 31.21
CA LEU A 487 3.35 -15.22 30.87
C LEU A 487 4.11 -14.71 32.10
N LYS A 488 5.43 -14.53 31.96
CA LYS A 488 6.30 -13.95 33.01
C LYS A 488 5.86 -12.53 33.34
N SER A 489 5.86 -12.11 34.60
CA SER A 489 5.44 -10.75 35.00
C SER A 489 6.30 -9.63 34.39
N ASP A 490 7.56 -9.94 34.10
CA ASP A 490 8.57 -9.06 33.53
C ASP A 490 8.94 -9.43 32.08
N PHE A 491 8.06 -10.15 31.37
CA PHE A 491 8.29 -10.62 30.00
C PHE A 491 8.77 -9.54 29.01
N LYS A 492 8.50 -8.26 29.31
CA LYS A 492 8.96 -7.10 28.53
C LYS A 492 10.48 -6.90 28.56
N ARG A 493 11.19 -7.53 29.51
CA ARG A 493 12.65 -7.54 29.61
C ARG A 493 13.29 -8.65 28.78
N GLU A 494 12.51 -9.60 28.28
CA GLU A 494 13.00 -10.74 27.51
C GLU A 494 13.51 -10.31 26.13
N ALA A 495 14.56 -10.95 25.63
CA ALA A 495 15.18 -10.62 24.35
C ALA A 495 14.25 -10.78 23.13
N VAL A 496 13.24 -11.64 23.25
CA VAL A 496 12.22 -11.85 22.21
C VAL A 496 11.19 -10.71 22.17
N PHE A 497 11.11 -9.86 23.21
CA PHE A 497 10.07 -8.84 23.33
C PHE A 497 10.11 -7.75 22.25
N PRO A 498 11.27 -7.17 21.85
CA PRO A 498 11.33 -6.22 20.75
C PRO A 498 10.79 -6.79 19.43
N PHE A 499 11.06 -8.08 19.16
CA PHE A 499 10.49 -8.79 18.02
C PHE A 499 8.98 -8.95 18.16
N LEU A 500 8.50 -9.46 19.30
CA LEU A 500 7.08 -9.59 19.60
C LEU A 500 6.33 -8.27 19.39
N ARG A 501 6.82 -7.18 19.97
CA ARG A 501 6.21 -5.85 19.87
C ARG A 501 6.07 -5.41 18.41
N ARG A 502 7.06 -5.72 17.56
CA ARG A 502 6.99 -5.42 16.14
C ARG A 502 5.84 -6.19 15.49
N VAL A 503 5.80 -7.52 15.66
CA VAL A 503 4.77 -8.39 15.06
C VAL A 503 3.36 -8.02 15.55
N LEU A 504 3.20 -7.70 16.84
CA LEU A 504 1.91 -7.32 17.43
C LEU A 504 1.23 -6.12 16.76
N SER A 505 1.99 -5.28 16.05
CA SER A 505 1.48 -4.13 15.30
C SER A 505 1.22 -4.41 13.80
N MET A 506 1.63 -5.57 13.29
CA MET A 506 1.59 -5.88 11.86
C MET A 506 0.22 -6.42 11.43
N LYS A 507 -0.71 -5.53 11.10
CA LYS A 507 -2.05 -5.89 10.61
C LYS A 507 -2.03 -6.80 9.38
N THR A 508 -0.99 -6.74 8.55
CA THR A 508 -0.83 -7.63 7.39
C THR A 508 -0.54 -9.08 7.76
N CYS A 509 0.07 -9.36 8.93
CA CYS A 509 0.17 -10.71 9.48
C CYS A 509 -1.23 -11.26 9.81
N LEU A 510 -2.08 -10.45 10.44
CA LEU A 510 -3.47 -10.84 10.72
C LEU A 510 -4.23 -11.18 9.43
N LEU A 511 -4.13 -10.33 8.40
CA LEU A 511 -4.77 -10.60 7.11
C LEU A 511 -4.26 -11.87 6.44
N TYR A 512 -2.96 -12.13 6.50
CA TYR A 512 -2.40 -13.37 5.95
C TYR A 512 -2.89 -14.59 6.73
N ALA A 513 -2.93 -14.52 8.06
CA ALA A 513 -3.46 -15.61 8.88
C ALA A 513 -4.96 -15.87 8.61
N GLN A 514 -5.73 -14.82 8.27
CA GLN A 514 -7.16 -14.89 7.95
C GLN A 514 -7.45 -14.99 6.43
N ARG A 515 -6.44 -15.22 5.60
CA ARG A 515 -6.51 -15.10 4.12
C ARG A 515 -7.67 -15.85 3.49
N SER A 516 -7.84 -17.13 3.79
CA SER A 516 -8.88 -17.97 3.19
C SER A 516 -10.28 -17.44 3.49
N TYR A 517 -10.47 -16.90 4.70
CA TYR A 517 -11.73 -16.28 5.10
C TYR A 517 -11.98 -14.95 4.37
N ILE A 518 -10.95 -14.11 4.23
CA ILE A 518 -11.03 -12.85 3.47
C ILE A 518 -11.34 -13.10 1.99
N ASP A 519 -10.69 -14.09 1.38
CA ASP A 519 -10.87 -14.42 -0.04
C ASP A 519 -12.28 -14.95 -0.34
N ILE A 520 -12.87 -15.73 0.59
CA ILE A 520 -14.26 -16.21 0.49
C ILE A 520 -15.27 -15.08 0.59
N LEU A 521 -15.02 -14.10 1.47
CA LEU A 521 -15.94 -12.99 1.70
C LEU A 521 -15.89 -11.95 0.58
N PHE A 522 -14.72 -11.72 -0.01
CA PHE A 522 -14.48 -10.61 -0.94
C PHE A 522 -13.83 -11.04 -2.27
N PRO A 523 -14.36 -12.06 -2.98
CA PRO A 523 -13.72 -12.62 -4.17
C PRO A 523 -13.59 -11.61 -5.33
N LYS A 524 -14.48 -10.62 -5.42
CA LYS A 524 -14.45 -9.57 -6.45
C LYS A 524 -13.62 -8.35 -6.06
N PHE A 525 -13.09 -8.30 -4.83
CA PHE A 525 -12.29 -7.16 -4.39
C PHE A 525 -10.92 -7.17 -5.10
N ASN A 526 -10.68 -6.15 -5.92
CA ASN A 526 -9.45 -6.00 -6.68
C ASN A 526 -8.72 -4.69 -6.32
N PRO A 527 -7.73 -4.75 -5.41
CA PRO A 527 -6.99 -3.56 -4.98
C PRO A 527 -6.05 -2.99 -6.06
N ALA A 528 -5.87 -3.66 -7.21
CA ALA A 528 -5.10 -3.13 -8.34
C ALA A 528 -5.88 -2.09 -9.16
N ASP A 529 -7.22 -2.08 -9.08
CA ASP A 529 -8.03 -1.04 -9.71
C ASP A 529 -8.10 0.17 -8.78
N THR A 530 -7.14 1.09 -8.88
CA THR A 530 -7.05 2.20 -7.92
C THR A 530 -8.21 3.19 -8.02
N ILE A 531 -8.86 3.30 -9.19
CA ILE A 531 -9.91 4.29 -9.49
C ILE A 531 -11.27 3.82 -8.99
N ALA A 532 -11.58 2.52 -9.12
CA ALA A 532 -12.84 1.98 -8.60
C ALA A 532 -12.99 2.18 -7.08
N TRP A 533 -11.97 2.63 -6.38
CA TRP A 533 -11.70 2.09 -5.06
C TRP A 533 -11.04 3.21 -4.21
N GLU A 534 -10.56 4.29 -4.83
CA GLU A 534 -9.91 5.49 -4.26
C GLU A 534 -10.56 6.03 -2.99
N ASP A 535 -11.90 6.07 -2.92
CA ASP A 535 -12.61 6.70 -1.80
C ASP A 535 -13.09 5.72 -0.70
N HIS A 536 -13.28 4.42 -0.95
CA HIS A 536 -13.68 3.40 0.04
C HIS A 536 -13.17 2.03 -0.39
N ASN A 537 -12.18 1.47 0.32
CA ASN A 537 -11.40 0.44 -0.35
C ASN A 537 -10.98 -0.78 0.43
N ARG A 538 -11.44 -0.91 1.66
CA ARG A 538 -11.13 -2.08 2.45
C ARG A 538 -12.46 -2.71 2.86
N PRO A 539 -12.84 -3.87 2.30
CA PRO A 539 -14.11 -4.51 2.61
C PRO A 539 -14.24 -4.95 4.08
N TRP A 540 -13.12 -4.98 4.80
CA TRP A 540 -13.08 -5.28 6.23
C TRP A 540 -12.69 -4.07 7.08
N ASP A 541 -13.10 -4.11 8.34
CA ASP A 541 -12.56 -3.28 9.40
C ASP A 541 -11.78 -4.14 10.41
N TYR A 542 -10.97 -3.49 11.25
CA TYR A 542 -10.29 -4.17 12.35
C TYR A 542 -11.07 -3.93 13.63
N ASP A 543 -11.89 -4.90 14.03
CA ASP A 543 -12.65 -4.83 15.28
C ASP A 543 -11.83 -5.35 16.46
N HIS A 544 -12.00 -4.70 17.61
CA HIS A 544 -11.46 -5.15 18.89
C HIS A 544 -12.36 -6.26 19.44
N ILE A 545 -11.83 -7.47 19.59
CA ILE A 545 -12.58 -8.63 20.12
C ILE A 545 -13.08 -8.30 21.52
N MET A 546 -12.17 -7.95 22.43
CA MET A 546 -12.55 -7.27 23.67
C MET A 546 -12.83 -5.79 23.38
N PRO A 547 -14.04 -5.27 23.66
CA PRO A 547 -14.41 -3.89 23.35
C PRO A 547 -13.41 -2.86 23.90
N LYS A 548 -13.07 -1.87 23.07
CA LYS A 548 -12.07 -0.85 23.41
C LYS A 548 -12.45 -0.03 24.65
N ASP A 549 -13.74 0.26 24.80
CA ASP A 549 -14.28 1.12 25.85
C ASP A 549 -14.18 0.52 27.26
N TRP A 550 -14.02 -0.81 27.37
CA TRP A 550 -13.83 -1.51 28.65
C TRP A 550 -12.52 -1.13 29.36
N SER A 551 -11.58 -0.52 28.64
CA SER A 551 -10.37 0.05 29.23
C SER A 551 -10.27 1.56 28.97
N TYR A 552 -10.65 2.05 27.80
CA TYR A 552 -10.31 3.41 27.35
C TYR A 552 -10.75 4.52 28.32
N ASN A 553 -11.95 4.41 28.90
CA ASN A 553 -12.53 5.44 29.77
C ASN A 553 -12.14 5.31 31.26
N HIS A 554 -11.30 4.34 31.62
CA HIS A 554 -10.94 4.08 33.02
C HIS A 554 -9.69 4.86 33.46
N SER A 555 -9.61 5.19 34.76
CA SER A 555 -8.44 5.82 35.36
C SER A 555 -7.19 4.94 35.24
N LYS A 556 -6.01 5.58 35.13
CA LYS A 556 -4.74 4.87 35.00
C LYS A 556 -4.47 3.98 36.23
N SER A 557 -4.22 2.70 36.00
CA SER A 557 -3.82 1.72 37.01
C SER A 557 -2.79 0.74 36.44
N VAL A 558 -2.13 -0.05 37.30
CA VAL A 558 -1.21 -1.13 36.88
C VAL A 558 -1.94 -2.16 36.01
N LEU A 559 -3.14 -2.57 36.45
CA LEU A 559 -4.01 -3.52 35.73
C LEU A 559 -4.45 -2.96 34.37
N LYS A 560 -4.87 -1.69 34.32
CA LYS A 560 -5.22 -1.02 33.06
C LYS A 560 -4.06 -1.01 32.07
N THR A 561 -2.84 -0.74 32.56
CA THR A 561 -1.65 -0.70 31.70
C THR A 561 -1.33 -2.06 31.06
N ARG A 562 -1.62 -3.15 31.78
CA ARG A 562 -1.52 -4.53 31.26
C ARG A 562 -2.55 -4.80 30.17
N VAL A 563 -3.82 -4.45 30.41
CA VAL A 563 -4.91 -4.58 29.41
C VAL A 563 -4.63 -3.75 28.16
N ASP A 564 -4.26 -2.47 28.33
CA ASP A 564 -3.99 -1.55 27.23
C ASP A 564 -2.85 -2.01 26.32
N PHE A 565 -1.83 -2.68 26.88
CA PHE A 565 -0.73 -3.23 26.09
C PHE A 565 -1.22 -4.21 25.01
N TRP A 566 -2.16 -5.09 25.36
CA TRP A 566 -2.68 -6.09 24.43
C TRP A 566 -3.87 -5.62 23.59
N ARG A 567 -4.66 -4.67 24.12
CA ARG A 567 -5.90 -4.18 23.49
C ARG A 567 -5.71 -3.81 22.03
N ASP A 568 -4.68 -3.03 21.70
CA ASP A 568 -4.48 -2.44 20.37
C ASP A 568 -3.54 -3.27 19.47
N THR A 569 -3.40 -4.57 19.76
CA THR A 569 -2.54 -5.48 19.02
C THR A 569 -3.34 -6.39 18.09
N ILE A 570 -2.68 -6.98 17.08
CA ILE A 570 -3.32 -7.98 16.21
C ILE A 570 -3.88 -9.19 16.96
N ALA A 571 -3.41 -9.43 18.19
CA ALA A 571 -3.87 -10.49 19.07
C ALA A 571 -5.31 -10.27 19.56
N ASN A 572 -5.74 -9.02 19.72
CA ASN A 572 -7.11 -8.64 20.10
C ASN A 572 -7.89 -8.01 18.93
N LEU A 573 -7.32 -7.93 17.74
CA LEU A 573 -8.00 -7.44 16.53
C LEU A 573 -8.42 -8.59 15.63
N ALA A 574 -9.59 -8.48 15.02
CA ALA A 574 -10.05 -9.36 13.95
C ALA A 574 -10.38 -8.53 12.70
N ALA A 575 -9.92 -8.96 11.53
CA ALA A 575 -10.40 -8.41 10.27
C ALA A 575 -11.77 -9.04 9.97
N ILE A 576 -12.84 -8.25 10.10
CA ILE A 576 -14.22 -8.69 9.86
C ILE A 576 -14.88 -7.75 8.85
N PRO A 577 -15.95 -8.17 8.14
CA PRO A 577 -16.65 -7.29 7.21
C PRO A 577 -17.00 -5.96 7.85
N PHE A 578 -16.76 -4.88 7.11
CA PHE A 578 -16.96 -3.52 7.59
C PHE A 578 -18.39 -3.32 8.12
N GLU A 579 -19.38 -3.85 7.40
CA GLU A 579 -20.80 -3.76 7.76
C GLU A 579 -21.12 -4.48 9.06
N ILE A 580 -20.49 -5.64 9.32
CA ILE A 580 -20.66 -6.41 10.56
C ILE A 580 -20.13 -5.62 11.75
N ASN A 581 -18.91 -5.07 11.62
CA ASN A 581 -18.32 -4.24 12.68
C ASN A 581 -19.22 -3.02 13.00
N ARG A 582 -19.72 -2.33 11.97
CA ARG A 582 -20.59 -1.16 12.16
C ARG A 582 -21.94 -1.51 12.77
N ALA A 583 -22.45 -2.72 12.57
CA ALA A 583 -23.71 -3.17 13.16
C ALA A 583 -23.56 -3.53 14.65
N LYS A 584 -22.41 -4.12 15.04
CA LYS A 584 -22.12 -4.52 16.43
C LYS A 584 -21.99 -3.34 17.40
N SER A 585 -21.50 -2.18 16.94
CA SER A 585 -21.20 -1.01 17.80
C SER A 585 -20.24 -1.40 18.95
N ASN A 586 -20.31 -0.73 20.12
CA ASN A 586 -19.41 -0.98 21.26
C ASN A 586 -19.92 -2.09 22.20
N TYR A 587 -20.89 -2.90 21.76
CA TYR A 587 -21.46 -4.00 22.55
C TYR A 587 -20.61 -5.27 22.48
N ASP A 588 -20.70 -6.08 23.52
CA ASP A 588 -20.07 -7.40 23.67
C ASP A 588 -20.85 -8.52 22.96
N ASN A 589 -21.23 -8.28 21.71
CA ASN A 589 -21.82 -9.32 20.86
C ASN A 589 -20.70 -10.18 20.25
N TYR A 590 -20.66 -11.45 20.66
CA TYR A 590 -19.70 -12.45 20.18
C TYR A 590 -20.28 -13.44 19.15
N ASP A 591 -21.54 -13.29 18.73
CA ASP A 591 -22.22 -14.30 17.89
C ASP A 591 -21.52 -14.49 16.55
N TYR A 592 -21.09 -13.39 15.92
CA TYR A 592 -20.30 -13.45 14.69
C TYR A 592 -18.96 -14.16 14.89
N TYR A 593 -18.32 -13.98 16.04
CA TYR A 593 -17.04 -14.61 16.36
C TYR A 593 -17.19 -16.11 16.62
N SER A 594 -18.26 -16.51 17.31
CA SER A 594 -18.60 -17.92 17.55
C SER A 594 -18.96 -18.66 16.27
N LEU A 595 -19.54 -17.98 15.27
CA LEU A 595 -19.80 -18.58 13.95
C LEU A 595 -18.52 -18.76 13.12
N HIS A 596 -17.46 -18.01 13.43
CA HIS A 596 -16.20 -17.98 12.68
C HIS A 596 -14.97 -18.28 13.57
N THR A 597 -15.13 -19.18 14.55
CA THR A 597 -14.11 -19.44 15.57
C THR A 597 -12.77 -19.86 14.98
N LYS A 598 -12.79 -20.71 13.95
CA LYS A 598 -11.58 -21.23 13.31
C LYS A 598 -10.88 -20.15 12.49
N GLU A 599 -11.64 -19.44 11.67
CA GLU A 599 -11.18 -18.40 10.74
C GLU A 599 -10.64 -17.17 11.47
N LEU A 600 -11.25 -16.82 12.61
CA LEU A 600 -10.87 -15.65 13.39
C LEU A 600 -9.89 -15.96 14.52
N PHE A 601 -9.52 -17.24 14.70
CA PHE A 601 -8.77 -17.73 15.86
C PHE A 601 -9.40 -17.30 17.20
N PHE A 602 -10.73 -17.24 17.24
CA PHE A 602 -11.48 -16.81 18.42
C PHE A 602 -11.53 -17.92 19.46
N ASP A 603 -11.70 -17.53 20.72
CA ASP A 603 -11.79 -18.43 21.86
C ASP A 603 -13.02 -18.03 22.69
N GLU A 604 -13.88 -18.98 23.04
CA GLU A 604 -15.11 -18.68 23.77
C GLU A 604 -14.86 -18.13 25.18
N GLY A 605 -13.65 -18.29 25.72
CA GLY A 605 -13.25 -17.69 27.00
C GLY A 605 -13.34 -16.16 27.04
N TYR A 606 -13.42 -15.47 25.88
CA TYR A 606 -13.69 -14.04 25.82
C TYR A 606 -15.07 -13.67 26.39
N ARG A 607 -16.07 -14.57 26.33
CA ARG A 607 -17.43 -14.34 26.87
C ARG A 607 -17.46 -14.23 28.40
N GLU A 608 -16.42 -14.71 29.06
CA GLU A 608 -16.28 -14.62 30.51
C GLU A 608 -15.63 -13.31 30.98
N LEU A 609 -15.17 -12.48 30.04
CA LEU A 609 -14.66 -11.14 30.33
C LEU A 609 -15.83 -10.15 30.44
N ASN A 610 -15.64 -9.08 31.23
CA ASN A 610 -16.62 -8.00 31.33
C ASN A 610 -15.93 -6.65 31.62
N THR A 611 -16.73 -5.60 31.80
CA THR A 611 -16.28 -4.22 32.03
C THR A 611 -15.40 -4.04 33.27
N SER A 612 -15.37 -4.98 34.22
CA SER A 612 -14.50 -4.91 35.40
C SER A 612 -13.04 -5.35 35.14
N ILE A 613 -12.66 -5.64 33.89
CA ILE A 613 -11.35 -6.17 33.53
C ILE A 613 -10.16 -5.33 34.03
N THR A 614 -10.29 -4.00 34.14
CA THR A 614 -9.17 -3.15 34.62
C THR A 614 -9.06 -3.05 36.14
N SER A 615 -9.98 -3.67 36.89
CA SER A 615 -9.99 -3.69 38.36
C SER A 615 -9.92 -5.09 38.95
N ASN A 616 -9.84 -6.14 38.12
CA ASN A 616 -9.80 -7.54 38.55
C ASN A 616 -8.57 -8.28 37.98
N GLU A 617 -7.62 -8.62 38.85
CA GLU A 617 -6.37 -9.33 38.51
C GLU A 617 -6.61 -10.66 37.78
N GLN A 618 -7.62 -11.44 38.19
CA GLN A 618 -7.93 -12.72 37.56
C GLN A 618 -8.43 -12.52 36.12
N MET A 619 -9.24 -11.48 35.88
CA MET A 619 -9.71 -11.14 34.53
C MET A 619 -8.59 -10.63 33.63
N VAL A 620 -7.67 -9.80 34.15
CA VAL A 620 -6.49 -9.36 33.39
C VAL A 620 -5.66 -10.56 32.96
N THR A 621 -5.32 -11.45 33.90
CA THR A 621 -4.52 -12.64 33.61
C THR A 621 -5.23 -13.56 32.61
N LYS A 622 -6.56 -13.72 32.73
CA LYS A 622 -7.35 -14.48 31.74
C LYS A 622 -7.29 -13.85 30.36
N PHE A 623 -7.50 -12.53 30.24
CA PHE A 623 -7.41 -11.81 28.97
C PHE A 623 -6.02 -11.91 28.34
N GLU A 624 -4.95 -11.71 29.12
CA GLU A 624 -3.55 -11.85 28.68
C GLU A 624 -3.27 -13.26 28.13
N ASN A 625 -3.79 -14.30 28.77
CA ASN A 625 -3.67 -15.67 28.28
C ASN A 625 -4.43 -15.86 26.96
N LEU A 626 -5.68 -15.39 26.85
CA LEU A 626 -6.50 -15.51 25.64
C LEU A 626 -5.84 -14.81 24.43
N VAL A 627 -5.42 -13.55 24.60
CA VAL A 627 -4.75 -12.80 23.53
C VAL A 627 -3.41 -13.42 23.18
N PHE A 628 -2.62 -13.89 24.14
CA PHE A 628 -1.34 -14.52 23.85
C PHE A 628 -1.50 -15.81 23.06
N GLN A 629 -2.44 -16.69 23.45
CA GLN A 629 -2.72 -17.91 22.70
C GLN A 629 -3.22 -17.60 21.28
N ARG A 630 -4.08 -16.60 21.12
CA ARG A 630 -4.53 -16.15 19.81
C ARG A 630 -3.38 -15.59 18.96
N PHE A 631 -2.50 -14.78 19.55
CA PHE A 631 -1.28 -14.32 18.89
C PHE A 631 -0.42 -15.48 18.41
N MET A 632 -0.19 -16.49 19.25
CA MET A 632 0.62 -17.65 18.87
C MET A 632 0.02 -18.42 17.69
N LYS A 633 -1.31 -18.54 17.60
CA LYS A 633 -1.99 -19.13 16.43
C LYS A 633 -1.75 -18.29 15.17
N ILE A 634 -1.97 -16.97 15.24
CA ILE A 634 -1.76 -16.04 14.11
C ILE A 634 -0.30 -16.08 13.63
N TYR A 635 0.65 -15.94 14.54
CA TYR A 635 2.06 -15.91 14.18
C TYR A 635 2.55 -17.25 13.65
N SER A 636 2.07 -18.37 14.20
CA SER A 636 2.42 -19.71 13.69
C SER A 636 1.96 -19.90 12.24
N GLU A 637 0.76 -19.41 11.88
CA GLU A 637 0.29 -19.43 10.49
C GLU A 637 1.16 -18.58 9.56
N CYS A 638 1.60 -17.40 10.00
CA CYS A 638 2.55 -16.59 9.23
C CYS A 638 3.93 -17.27 9.12
N TYR A 639 4.44 -17.83 10.21
CA TYR A 639 5.78 -18.43 10.27
C TYR A 639 5.91 -19.64 9.34
N LYS A 640 4.87 -20.47 9.24
CA LYS A 640 4.80 -21.58 8.27
C LYS A 640 5.07 -21.15 6.83
N ALA A 641 4.75 -19.91 6.47
CA ALA A 641 4.94 -19.43 5.11
C ALA A 641 6.42 -19.33 4.72
N PHE A 642 7.33 -19.12 5.67
CA PHE A 642 8.73 -18.82 5.41
C PHE A 642 9.73 -19.62 6.28
N SER A 643 9.24 -20.54 7.11
CA SER A 643 10.07 -21.26 8.09
C SER A 643 11.20 -22.08 7.47
N ASP A 644 10.98 -22.64 6.28
CA ASP A 644 11.96 -23.41 5.52
C ASP A 644 13.08 -22.57 4.88
N LEU A 645 12.90 -21.24 4.79
CA LEU A 645 13.91 -20.28 4.35
C LEU A 645 14.83 -19.85 5.50
N ILE A 646 14.36 -20.00 6.74
CA ILE A 646 15.15 -19.69 7.93
C ILE A 646 16.00 -20.91 8.26
N THR A 647 17.22 -20.92 7.77
CA THR A 647 18.25 -21.83 8.28
C THR A 647 19.08 -21.14 9.34
N TYR A 648 19.65 -21.92 10.25
CA TYR A 648 20.68 -21.41 11.14
C TYR A 648 22.01 -21.99 10.71
N LYS A 649 22.91 -21.13 10.25
CA LYS A 649 24.32 -21.44 10.08
C LYS A 649 25.06 -20.85 11.26
N GLU A 650 25.86 -21.65 11.97
CA GLU A 650 26.66 -21.15 13.09
C GLU A 650 27.61 -20.07 12.56
N PRO A 651 27.50 -18.81 13.06
CA PRO A 651 28.41 -17.76 12.67
C PRO A 651 29.83 -18.13 13.08
N GLU A 652 30.81 -17.83 12.23
CA GLU A 652 32.24 -18.13 12.47
C GLU A 652 32.72 -17.65 13.85
N ARG A 653 32.17 -16.52 14.31
CA ARG A 653 32.46 -15.93 15.62
C ARG A 653 32.19 -16.83 16.83
N ILE A 654 31.28 -17.79 16.71
CA ILE A 654 30.98 -18.74 17.80
C ILE A 654 32.23 -19.50 18.21
N GLY A 655 33.01 -20.00 17.24
CA GLY A 655 34.22 -20.78 17.52
C GLY A 655 35.25 -19.96 18.30
N ILE A 656 35.46 -18.70 17.90
CA ILE A 656 36.39 -17.78 18.55
C ILE A 656 35.93 -17.46 19.98
N LEU A 657 34.66 -17.09 20.18
CA LEU A 657 34.14 -16.75 21.51
C LEU A 657 34.14 -17.96 22.46
N LYS A 658 33.79 -19.16 21.97
CA LYS A 658 33.87 -20.40 22.74
C LYS A 658 35.32 -20.76 23.12
N ASN A 659 36.27 -20.55 22.21
CA ASN A 659 37.70 -20.76 22.51
C ASN A 659 38.19 -19.80 23.61
N ILE A 660 37.80 -18.52 23.56
CA ILE A 660 38.12 -17.55 24.62
C ILE A 660 37.56 -18.02 25.97
N ILE A 661 36.28 -18.40 26.02
CA ILE A 661 35.65 -18.91 27.26
C ILE A 661 36.38 -20.15 27.79
N SER A 662 36.75 -21.09 26.92
CA SER A 662 37.43 -22.32 27.34
C SER A 662 38.79 -22.05 27.99
N LYS A 663 39.47 -20.97 27.60
CA LYS A 663 40.76 -20.55 28.18
C LYS A 663 40.58 -19.71 29.45
N VAL A 664 39.54 -18.88 29.50
CA VAL A 664 39.26 -17.98 30.64
C VAL A 664 38.65 -18.75 31.83
N GLY A 665 37.86 -19.80 31.57
CA GLY A 665 37.26 -20.68 32.58
C GLY A 665 35.78 -20.42 32.88
N ASN A 666 35.19 -21.29 33.72
CA ASN A 666 33.73 -21.44 33.94
C ASN A 666 33.02 -20.21 34.56
N ASN A 667 33.74 -19.21 35.04
CA ASN A 667 33.14 -17.97 35.57
C ASN A 667 32.80 -16.96 34.45
N SER A 668 33.16 -17.25 33.19
CA SER A 668 32.87 -16.41 32.04
C SER A 668 31.65 -16.88 31.26
N LYS A 669 30.87 -15.94 30.74
CA LYS A 669 29.65 -16.18 29.94
C LYS A 669 29.63 -15.27 28.72
N ILE A 670 28.84 -15.62 27.71
CA ILE A 670 28.60 -14.74 26.55
C ILE A 670 27.31 -13.97 26.76
N TYR A 671 27.34 -12.68 26.47
CA TYR A 671 26.22 -11.77 26.55
C TYR A 671 25.97 -11.06 25.22
N PHE A 672 24.74 -10.65 24.98
CA PHE A 672 24.35 -9.79 23.87
C PHE A 672 23.51 -8.60 24.36
N ILE A 673 23.44 -7.55 23.55
CA ILE A 673 22.66 -6.34 23.89
C ILE A 673 21.16 -6.60 23.67
N ASN A 674 20.39 -6.36 24.72
CA ASN A 674 18.94 -6.31 24.75
C ASN A 674 18.50 -4.99 25.44
N SER A 675 18.77 -3.89 24.74
CA SER A 675 18.77 -2.51 25.27
C SER A 675 17.59 -2.18 26.20
N PRO A 676 17.84 -1.60 27.40
CA PRO A 676 19.13 -1.13 27.91
C PRO A 676 19.98 -2.20 28.62
N TYR A 677 19.50 -3.44 28.66
CA TYR A 677 20.11 -4.55 29.40
C TYR A 677 20.99 -5.42 28.51
N GLU A 678 21.72 -6.32 29.14
CA GLU A 678 22.36 -7.44 28.46
C GLU A 678 21.71 -8.74 28.87
N THR A 679 21.75 -9.73 27.98
CA THR A 679 21.17 -11.05 28.20
C THR A 679 22.22 -12.10 27.89
N GLU A 680 22.28 -13.14 28.71
CA GLU A 680 23.16 -14.29 28.48
C GLU A 680 22.72 -15.02 27.21
N VAL A 681 23.69 -15.38 26.37
CA VAL A 681 23.48 -16.22 25.19
C VAL A 681 23.15 -17.63 25.67
N ILE A 682 21.89 -18.02 25.51
CA ILE A 682 21.39 -19.35 25.93
C ILE A 682 20.89 -20.17 24.73
N LYS A 683 20.58 -19.52 23.61
CA LYS A 683 20.09 -20.15 22.39
C LYS A 683 21.04 -19.91 21.22
N ARG A 684 20.97 -20.79 20.24
CA ARG A 684 21.72 -20.66 18.98
C ARG A 684 21.44 -19.33 18.28
N ILE A 685 20.17 -18.89 18.25
CA ILE A 685 19.75 -17.66 17.59
C ILE A 685 20.35 -16.38 18.20
N ASP A 686 20.72 -16.41 19.50
CA ASP A 686 21.28 -15.25 20.19
C ASP A 686 22.69 -14.91 19.64
N TYR A 687 23.38 -15.90 19.08
CA TYR A 687 24.64 -15.69 18.37
C TYR A 687 24.50 -14.96 17.04
N LEU A 688 23.32 -14.44 16.67
CA LEU A 688 23.12 -13.58 15.50
C LEU A 688 23.18 -12.07 15.84
N HIS A 689 23.20 -11.68 17.12
CA HIS A 689 23.28 -10.28 17.53
C HIS A 689 24.64 -9.64 17.21
N THR A 690 24.69 -8.52 16.50
CA THR A 690 25.95 -7.85 16.06
C THR A 690 26.96 -7.63 17.17
N TRP A 691 26.49 -7.37 18.39
CA TRP A 691 27.29 -7.24 19.60
C TRP A 691 27.24 -8.53 20.43
N LEU A 692 28.39 -9.17 20.64
CA LEU A 692 28.57 -10.29 21.57
C LEU A 692 29.74 -10.02 22.50
N SER A 693 29.61 -10.36 23.77
CA SER A 693 30.62 -10.08 24.79
C SER A 693 30.88 -11.26 25.70
N VAL A 694 32.12 -11.72 25.77
CA VAL A 694 32.58 -12.62 26.83
C VAL A 694 32.83 -11.79 28.07
N GLY A 695 32.04 -11.99 29.11
CA GLY A 695 32.10 -11.23 30.35
C GLY A 695 32.36 -12.09 31.57
N ILE A 696 33.14 -11.55 32.50
CA ILE A 696 33.35 -12.06 33.85
C ILE A 696 32.79 -11.04 34.83
N GLU A 697 31.92 -11.50 35.73
CA GLU A 697 31.40 -10.69 36.82
C GLU A 697 32.49 -10.45 37.86
N LEU A 698 32.77 -9.18 38.19
CA LEU A 698 33.71 -8.78 39.23
C LEU A 698 32.98 -8.29 40.48
N SER A 699 31.88 -7.57 40.28
CA SER A 699 30.99 -7.09 41.33
C SER A 699 29.59 -6.86 40.75
N LYS A 700 28.64 -6.49 41.63
CA LYS A 700 27.25 -6.17 41.23
C LYS A 700 27.15 -4.99 40.24
N ASN A 701 28.22 -4.21 40.09
CA ASN A 701 28.25 -3.00 39.26
C ASN A 701 29.30 -3.07 38.13
N CYS A 702 30.25 -4.01 38.16
CA CYS A 702 31.38 -4.04 37.25
C CYS A 702 31.65 -5.43 36.67
N MET A 703 31.97 -5.47 35.37
CA MET A 703 32.40 -6.66 34.64
C MET A 703 33.70 -6.40 33.89
N LEU A 704 34.56 -7.41 33.81
CA LEU A 704 35.66 -7.44 32.84
C LEU A 704 35.14 -8.13 31.58
N SER A 705 35.38 -7.57 30.40
CA SER A 705 34.84 -8.17 29.19
C SER A 705 35.70 -7.97 27.95
N PHE A 706 35.61 -8.95 27.06
CA PHE A 706 35.97 -8.83 25.65
C PHE A 706 34.69 -8.82 24.82
N THR A 707 34.55 -7.87 23.93
CA THR A 707 33.37 -7.61 23.14
C THR A 707 33.74 -7.58 21.68
N TRP A 708 32.95 -8.28 20.88
CA TRP A 708 33.02 -8.27 19.43
C TRP A 708 31.74 -7.64 18.88
N TYR A 709 31.90 -6.46 18.29
CA TYR A 709 30.85 -5.79 17.52
C TYR A 709 31.13 -5.91 16.01
N LYS A 710 30.25 -6.59 15.29
CA LYS A 710 30.38 -6.81 13.84
C LYS A 710 29.08 -6.44 13.12
N ASN A 711 29.19 -5.58 12.12
CA ASN A 711 28.17 -5.33 11.10
C ASN A 711 28.87 -5.06 9.74
N LEU A 712 28.11 -4.65 8.71
CA LEU A 712 28.67 -4.41 7.36
C LEU A 712 29.72 -3.30 7.28
N THR A 713 29.65 -2.31 8.17
CA THR A 713 30.50 -1.10 8.10
C THR A 713 31.57 -1.07 9.18
N SER A 714 31.52 -1.99 10.14
CA SER A 714 32.35 -1.96 11.34
C SER A 714 32.60 -3.37 11.85
N ASN A 715 33.86 -3.67 12.10
CA ASN A 715 34.28 -4.86 12.82
C ASN A 715 35.23 -4.43 13.94
N LYS A 716 34.70 -4.34 15.16
CA LYS A 716 35.39 -3.81 16.34
C LYS A 716 35.53 -4.87 17.41
N TYR A 717 36.68 -4.83 18.07
CA TYR A 717 37.03 -5.70 19.18
C TYR A 717 37.42 -4.82 20.35
N GLU A 718 36.67 -4.91 21.42
CA GLU A 718 36.74 -4.02 22.58
C GLU A 718 37.02 -4.85 23.84
N PHE A 719 37.90 -4.37 24.70
CA PHE A 719 38.25 -5.04 25.95
C PHE A 719 38.42 -4.04 27.08
N GLY A 720 37.98 -4.41 28.28
CA GLY A 720 38.17 -3.62 29.48
C GLY A 720 37.08 -3.80 30.53
N LEU A 721 36.91 -2.79 31.38
CA LEU A 721 35.93 -2.78 32.47
C LEU A 721 34.65 -2.08 32.02
N ARG A 722 33.49 -2.67 32.31
CA ARG A 722 32.18 -2.15 31.90
C ARG A 722 31.11 -2.35 32.96
N LYS A 723 29.96 -1.69 32.76
CA LYS A 723 28.79 -1.85 33.64
C LYS A 723 28.31 -3.31 33.71
N HIS A 724 27.75 -3.67 34.85
CA HIS A 724 27.09 -4.97 35.04
C HIS A 724 25.86 -5.14 34.15
N ILE A 725 25.55 -6.39 33.76
CA ILE A 725 24.43 -6.73 32.85
C ILE A 725 23.06 -6.23 33.33
N ASN A 726 22.87 -6.16 34.65
CA ASN A 726 21.62 -5.74 35.28
C ASN A 726 21.46 -4.21 35.38
N SER A 727 22.51 -3.44 35.06
CA SER A 727 22.44 -1.98 35.08
C SER A 727 22.12 -1.43 33.70
N GLY A 728 21.16 -0.51 33.59
CA GLY A 728 20.84 0.16 32.31
C GLY A 728 21.88 1.21 31.90
N GLU A 729 22.64 1.73 32.86
CA GLU A 729 23.63 2.79 32.68
C GLU A 729 24.89 2.53 33.52
N ILE A 730 25.97 3.27 33.24
CA ILE A 730 27.19 3.22 34.04
C ILE A 730 26.90 3.77 35.44
N ASP A 731 27.22 2.99 36.46
CA ASP A 731 27.19 3.49 37.85
C ASP A 731 28.43 4.37 38.10
N ARG A 732 28.22 5.69 38.22
CA ARG A 732 29.28 6.65 38.51
C ARG A 732 29.90 6.44 39.89
N ASN A 733 29.15 5.91 40.85
CA ASN A 733 29.70 5.61 42.17
C ASN A 733 30.69 4.46 42.10
N CYS A 734 30.42 3.44 41.27
CA CYS A 734 31.38 2.37 41.00
C CYS A 734 32.71 2.92 40.48
N TYR A 735 32.70 3.87 39.53
CA TYR A 735 33.93 4.51 39.06
C TYR A 735 34.60 5.32 40.18
N ASN A 736 33.86 6.21 40.85
CA ASN A 736 34.43 7.09 41.87
C ASN A 736 35.04 6.33 43.05
N ASN A 737 34.38 5.26 43.50
CA ASN A 737 34.84 4.41 44.62
C ASN A 737 36.10 3.59 44.27
N ASN A 738 36.35 3.37 42.98
CA ASN A 738 37.46 2.56 42.47
C ASN A 738 38.43 3.39 41.61
N LYS A 739 38.39 4.72 41.72
CA LYS A 739 39.10 5.64 40.80
C LYS A 739 40.61 5.40 40.75
N GLU A 740 41.27 5.29 41.91
CA GLU A 740 42.72 5.04 41.97
C GLU A 740 43.11 3.74 41.27
N LEU A 741 42.34 2.66 41.50
CA LEU A 741 42.54 1.37 40.84
C LEU A 741 42.31 1.47 39.32
N PHE A 742 41.27 2.18 38.90
CA PHE A 742 40.95 2.32 37.48
C PHE A 742 41.98 3.18 36.74
N ASP A 743 42.48 4.25 37.37
CA ASP A 743 43.54 5.10 36.82
C ASP A 743 44.87 4.33 36.71
N GLU A 744 45.19 3.48 37.70
CA GLU A 744 46.35 2.57 37.67
C GLU A 744 46.22 1.56 36.51
N LEU A 745 45.07 0.88 36.39
CA LEU A 745 44.81 -0.06 35.30
C LEU A 745 44.85 0.63 33.94
N ALA A 746 44.30 1.84 33.83
CA ALA A 746 44.30 2.62 32.60
C ALA A 746 45.73 2.89 32.13
N LYS A 747 46.64 3.24 33.05
CA LYS A 747 48.05 3.45 32.76
C LYS A 747 48.75 2.14 32.37
N ASP A 748 48.59 1.09 33.17
CA ASP A 748 49.37 -0.14 33.03
C ASP A 748 48.97 -0.97 31.81
N PHE A 749 47.67 -1.00 31.48
CA PHE A 749 47.14 -1.74 30.34
C PHE A 749 46.87 -0.86 29.11
N ASN A 750 47.10 0.46 29.24
CA ASN A 750 46.81 1.47 28.22
C ASN A 750 45.32 1.48 27.83
N PHE A 751 44.42 1.54 28.82
CA PHE A 751 42.99 1.74 28.58
C PHE A 751 42.66 3.22 28.44
N SER A 752 41.73 3.54 27.55
CA SER A 752 40.98 4.78 27.57
C SER A 752 39.97 4.76 28.71
N ILE A 753 39.88 5.85 29.47
CA ILE A 753 38.84 6.02 30.49
C ILE A 753 37.57 6.50 29.81
N GLU A 754 36.53 5.69 29.90
CA GLU A 754 35.21 5.97 29.35
C GLU A 754 34.25 6.24 30.52
N ASN A 755 33.54 7.38 30.48
CA ASN A 755 32.60 7.78 31.54
C ASN A 755 31.15 7.89 31.03
N LYS A 756 30.87 7.33 29.85
CA LYS A 756 29.56 7.31 29.17
C LYS A 756 29.41 6.03 28.36
N GLY A 757 28.18 5.54 28.20
CA GLY A 757 27.90 4.36 27.39
C GLY A 757 27.95 3.06 28.20
N TRP A 758 28.81 2.12 27.82
CA TRP A 758 28.89 0.78 28.43
C TRP A 758 30.17 0.58 29.26
N TRP A 759 31.27 1.21 28.86
CA TRP A 759 32.61 0.97 29.41
C TRP A 759 33.01 2.01 30.47
N TYR A 760 33.71 1.55 31.50
CA TYR A 760 34.51 2.36 32.42
C TYR A 760 35.94 2.54 31.89
N LEU A 761 36.52 1.43 31.41
CA LEU A 761 37.85 1.37 30.80
C LEU A 761 37.72 0.59 29.50
N LEU A 762 38.31 1.09 28.42
CA LEU A 762 38.19 0.51 27.08
C LEU A 762 39.51 0.53 26.34
N LYS A 763 39.83 -0.57 25.64
CA LYS A 763 40.93 -0.67 24.70
C LYS A 763 40.52 -1.57 23.54
N SER A 764 41.02 -1.29 22.35
CA SER A 764 40.90 -2.21 21.22
C SER A 764 41.97 -3.29 21.30
N ILE A 765 41.56 -4.55 21.17
CA ILE A 765 42.49 -5.70 21.16
C ILE A 765 42.14 -6.70 20.06
N LYS A 766 43.08 -7.53 19.65
CA LYS A 766 42.77 -8.61 18.71
C LYS A 766 42.12 -9.82 19.42
N PRO A 767 41.24 -10.59 18.76
CA PRO A 767 40.61 -11.76 19.37
C PRO A 767 41.58 -12.82 19.88
N GLU A 768 42.73 -12.98 19.23
CA GLU A 768 43.73 -14.00 19.57
C GLU A 768 44.39 -13.72 20.93
N GLU A 769 44.51 -12.44 21.29
CA GLU A 769 45.11 -11.96 22.55
C GLU A 769 44.10 -11.86 23.69
N ALA A 770 42.79 -11.98 23.38
CA ALA A 770 41.72 -11.68 24.32
C ALA A 770 41.75 -12.54 25.58
N ALA A 771 41.89 -13.86 25.45
CA ALA A 771 41.88 -14.76 26.59
C ALA A 771 43.03 -14.48 27.58
N GLU A 772 44.24 -14.26 27.06
CA GLU A 772 45.42 -13.97 27.89
C GLU A 772 45.26 -12.63 28.62
N LYS A 773 44.84 -11.58 27.92
CA LYS A 773 44.65 -10.25 28.50
C LYS A 773 43.51 -10.21 29.53
N ILE A 774 42.43 -10.95 29.29
CA ILE A 774 41.35 -11.11 30.28
C ILE A 774 41.92 -11.72 31.57
N LEU A 775 42.67 -12.82 31.48
CA LEU A 775 43.22 -13.51 32.64
C LEU A 775 44.25 -12.65 33.40
N GLU A 776 45.10 -11.92 32.67
CA GLU A 776 46.09 -10.99 33.24
C GLU A 776 45.42 -9.89 34.07
N VAL A 777 44.42 -9.22 33.49
CA VAL A 777 43.68 -8.15 34.19
C VAL A 777 42.83 -8.73 35.33
N TYR A 778 42.11 -9.83 35.10
CA TYR A 778 41.26 -10.49 36.10
C TYR A 778 42.05 -10.87 37.36
N THR A 779 43.22 -11.49 37.19
CA THR A 779 44.07 -11.93 38.31
C THR A 779 44.49 -10.76 39.20
N ARG A 780 44.67 -9.58 38.61
CA ARG A 780 45.08 -8.37 39.34
C ARG A 780 43.95 -7.73 40.16
N ILE A 781 42.69 -7.94 39.77
CA ILE A 781 41.54 -7.13 40.25
C ILE A 781 40.39 -7.90 40.88
N LYS A 782 40.32 -9.24 40.74
CA LYS A 782 39.16 -10.07 41.12
C LYS A 782 38.67 -9.88 42.57
N ASP A 783 39.52 -9.42 43.48
CA ASP A 783 39.21 -9.19 44.91
C ASP A 783 39.39 -7.72 45.33
N LYS A 784 39.57 -6.80 44.38
CA LYS A 784 39.92 -5.38 44.66
C LYS A 784 38.82 -4.38 44.33
N ILE A 785 37.81 -4.78 43.54
CA ILE A 785 36.71 -3.88 43.15
C ILE A 785 35.70 -3.81 44.30
N LYS A 786 35.47 -2.59 44.79
CA LYS A 786 34.51 -2.26 45.84
C LYS A 786 33.12 -1.97 45.30
#